data_AF-A0A8B8ZJW6-F1
#
_entry.id   AF-A0A8B8ZJW6-F1
#
_cell.length_a   1.000
_cell.length_b   1.000
_cell.length_c   1.000
_cell.angle_alpha   90.00
_cell.angle_beta   90.00
_cell.angle_gamma   90.00
#
_symmetry.space_group_name_H-M   'P 1'
#
loop_
_entity.id
_entity.type
_entity.pdbx_description
1 polymer ?
#
loop_
_entity_poly.entity_id
_entity_poly.type
_entity_poly.pdbx_seq_one_letter_code
_entity_poly.pdbx_strand_id
1 'polypeptide(L)'
;MAKKKGKAIGNGKAALILAATQVPPQPPRLPERVEECHDDDDYIPDGDMIEELDANEEINDEEMNGAVQNHEDTMNEDQMNDELGIDPRQSNGPEPTLKAPVDANGKVIVRCKRGMFLDYEVSHKAVAIMRQFFNGPWLSWREVPTHAKVGMWNKFEEIHTILPGQLHHVHEVWNKHCQRRLTTSLGKVRSQKLLEAKGDLNKARDKPPNWISRENWNKLIDIWISPKWKKKSEANKNNRNTMKNGSISKHCGGSITFVNHDERLKLKLGREPTIVESFNRTHKTKQGMGGYVDKRSEAVMAKYSAEYSKKYGDASTSDAPPRDYDLWFEATGVPTHGHVYGFSPLEDLTGIIGQSSSGSRQSKRYSYSIYQPEAMAWKKENSLVIVVCLWAMVFGLANGEAVDQCGDVRGLSNGSYNYTDALAKAILFFEGQRSGKLPADQRVEWRGDSALTDGQIDNVDLTGGYYDAGDNIKFGWPMSFSVALLSWAATEYEAQIAAAGQLDYLHSAIRWGADFILKAHTSPTTLYTQVGDGSDHSCWERPEDMDTPRNLFEITAATPGTEVAADAAAALASAYMVFESVDSDYAAKLLEEAKALFEFADKYRGSYQASCPFYCSFSGYEDELLWGATWLFKATKDVQYLTFVSNNQNWSDVVPEFSWDNKFVGAQALLAKEYLAGKNDLAIYKTHADGFVCSLMPGSGTVKIQTTPGGLLFTRDTVNLQYVTSAAMVLFYYSNRLESAGIGGVQCSSANYSTAQIRAFAKSQVDYILGDNPLGYSYMVGYGTKYPQRIHHRGASVASIKVHPEKVGCGEGFADYFNTDKPNANIHIGAIVGGPNADDEFGDVRSESIHSEPTTYMNAAFVGASAPLLDEQCRLQLPLDEGTPMASTSKFNR
;
A
#
# COMPACT_ATOMS: atom_id res chain seq x y z
N MET A 1 -51.16 24.06 52.78
CA MET A 1 -50.43 25.15 53.47
C MET A 1 -49.70 25.94 52.40
N ALA A 2 -50.23 27.11 52.03
CA ALA A 2 -49.67 28.43 52.39
C ALA A 2 -48.27 28.64 51.77
N LYS A 3 -48.00 29.65 50.93
CA LYS A 3 -48.64 30.94 50.69
C LYS A 3 -47.92 31.59 49.49
N LYS A 4 -48.71 32.24 48.61
CA LYS A 4 -48.59 33.64 48.12
C LYS A 4 -47.29 34.03 47.39
N LYS A 5 -47.24 34.95 46.41
CA LYS A 5 -48.10 35.92 45.67
C LYS A 5 -47.04 36.65 44.79
N GLY A 6 -47.28 37.30 43.66
CA GLY A 6 -48.44 37.80 42.92
C GLY A 6 -47.85 38.50 41.66
N LYS A 7 -48.56 38.51 40.52
CA LYS A 7 -49.35 39.65 40.00
C LYS A 7 -48.53 40.94 39.80
N ALA A 8 -48.59 41.68 38.70
CA ALA A 8 -49.60 41.77 37.63
C ALA A 8 -49.20 42.86 36.60
N ILE A 9 -49.64 42.68 35.34
CA ILE A 9 -50.39 43.63 34.45
C ILE A 9 -49.75 45.02 34.18
N GLY A 10 -49.63 45.55 32.96
CA GLY A 10 -50.12 45.15 31.64
C GLY A 10 -50.03 46.30 30.61
N ASN A 11 -50.61 46.03 29.43
CA ASN A 11 -51.17 46.93 28.40
C ASN A 11 -50.25 47.84 27.55
N GLY A 12 -50.26 47.58 26.23
CA GLY A 12 -50.96 48.50 25.30
C GLY A 12 -50.19 49.09 24.10
N LYS A 13 -50.57 48.60 22.90
CA LYS A 13 -50.77 49.30 21.60
C LYS A 13 -49.58 49.85 20.77
N ALA A 14 -49.50 49.27 19.55
CA ALA A 14 -49.59 49.88 18.21
C ALA A 14 -48.42 50.68 17.57
N ALA A 15 -47.83 50.04 16.56
CA ALA A 15 -47.75 50.44 15.13
C ALA A 15 -46.74 51.50 14.59
N LEU A 16 -46.27 51.18 13.36
CA LEU A 16 -45.62 51.95 12.28
C LEU A 16 -44.07 52.04 12.15
N ILE A 17 -43.54 51.25 11.20
CA ILE A 17 -42.81 51.61 9.95
C ILE A 17 -41.79 52.79 9.98
N LEU A 18 -40.49 52.51 9.74
CA LEU A 18 -39.66 52.84 8.54
C LEU A 18 -38.14 52.76 8.85
N ALA A 19 -37.36 52.53 7.80
CA ALA A 19 -35.94 52.18 7.77
C ALA A 19 -34.94 53.36 7.92
N ALA A 20 -33.67 52.97 8.13
CA ALA A 20 -32.40 53.58 7.67
C ALA A 20 -31.42 54.14 8.74
N THR A 21 -30.31 53.40 8.88
CA THR A 21 -28.89 53.82 8.96
C THR A 21 -28.37 54.90 9.94
N GLN A 22 -27.36 54.47 10.73
CA GLN A 22 -26.12 55.15 11.21
C GLN A 22 -25.88 55.22 12.76
N VAL A 23 -24.98 54.33 13.26
CA VAL A 23 -23.75 54.51 14.12
C VAL A 23 -23.78 55.47 15.35
N PRO A 24 -23.02 55.31 16.49
CA PRO A 24 -22.38 54.19 17.25
C PRO A 24 -22.75 54.22 18.80
N PRO A 25 -22.15 53.43 19.75
CA PRO A 25 -20.76 53.57 20.26
C PRO A 25 -20.01 52.23 20.54
N GLN A 26 -18.67 52.30 20.58
CA GLN A 26 -17.71 51.24 20.95
C GLN A 26 -17.76 50.84 22.44
N PRO A 27 -17.41 49.59 22.79
CA PRO A 27 -16.12 49.31 23.48
C PRO A 27 -15.54 47.89 23.18
N PRO A 28 -14.47 47.44 23.88
CA PRO A 28 -13.03 47.65 23.65
C PRO A 28 -12.35 46.53 22.81
N ARG A 29 -11.18 46.85 22.25
CA ARG A 29 -10.30 45.96 21.46
C ARG A 29 -9.58 44.90 22.31
N LEU A 30 -9.60 43.65 21.85
CA LEU A 30 -8.60 42.60 22.12
C LEU A 30 -8.17 42.00 20.76
N PRO A 31 -6.90 41.58 20.58
CA PRO A 31 -6.30 41.40 19.25
C PRO A 31 -6.71 40.10 18.55
N GLU A 32 -6.70 40.16 17.21
CA GLU A 32 -6.89 39.05 16.27
C GLU A 32 -6.04 37.83 16.62
N ARG A 33 -6.70 36.67 16.73
CA ARG A 33 -6.05 35.37 16.73
C ARG A 33 -5.97 34.88 15.29
N VAL A 34 -4.79 34.99 14.71
CA VAL A 34 -4.38 34.22 13.53
C VAL A 34 -4.35 32.76 13.97
N GLU A 35 -5.19 31.91 13.39
CA GLU A 35 -5.03 30.45 13.50
C GLU A 35 -3.88 30.04 12.57
N GLU A 36 -2.65 30.15 13.09
CA GLU A 36 -1.51 29.38 12.59
C GLU A 36 -1.70 27.92 13.05
N CYS A 37 -1.85 27.01 12.09
CA CYS A 37 -1.71 25.58 12.33
C CYS A 37 -0.30 25.32 12.85
N HIS A 38 -0.19 24.79 14.07
CA HIS A 38 1.06 24.28 14.61
C HIS A 38 1.39 22.94 13.93
N ASP A 39 2.41 22.95 13.07
CA ASP A 39 3.13 21.77 12.61
C ASP A 39 3.93 21.16 13.78
N ASP A 40 3.28 20.33 14.59
CA ASP A 40 3.95 19.52 15.62
C ASP A 40 4.11 18.08 15.09
N ASP A 41 5.24 17.79 14.44
CA ASP A 41 5.88 16.46 14.41
C ASP A 41 7.28 16.53 13.75
N ASP A 42 8.17 17.31 14.35
CA ASP A 42 9.60 17.33 14.04
C ASP A 42 10.38 16.61 15.15
N TYR A 43 10.51 15.27 15.04
CA TYR A 43 11.40 14.48 15.89
C TYR A 43 12.66 14.07 15.12
N ILE A 44 13.82 14.52 15.61
CA ILE A 44 15.16 14.16 15.12
C ILE A 44 15.78 13.13 16.07
N PRO A 45 16.22 11.96 15.60
CA PRO A 45 16.88 10.99 16.45
C PRO A 45 18.29 11.45 16.83
N ASP A 46 18.68 11.23 18.09
CA ASP A 46 20.05 11.39 18.59
C ASP A 46 21.01 10.52 17.76
N GLY A 47 21.94 11.18 17.07
CA GLY A 47 23.01 10.55 16.32
C GLY A 47 24.38 10.93 16.89
N ASP A 48 25.23 9.93 17.00
CA ASP A 48 26.58 9.96 17.57
C ASP A 48 27.48 11.09 17.01
N MET A 49 28.32 11.61 17.91
CA MET A 49 29.05 12.88 17.90
C MET A 49 30.12 13.09 16.81
N ILE A 50 30.24 14.34 16.33
CA ILE A 50 31.51 15.09 16.20
C ILE A 50 31.23 16.50 16.77
N GLU A 51 32.11 17.01 17.62
CA GLU A 51 32.06 18.34 18.24
C GLU A 51 31.99 19.47 17.17
N GLU A 52 31.08 20.43 17.35
CA GLU A 52 31.18 21.74 16.71
C GLU A 52 32.28 22.53 17.42
N LEU A 53 33.41 22.77 16.74
CA LEU A 53 34.35 23.82 17.14
C LEU A 53 33.73 25.17 16.78
N ASP A 54 33.45 26.00 17.79
CA ASP A 54 33.00 27.38 17.61
C ASP A 54 34.15 28.23 17.06
N ALA A 55 34.00 28.73 15.84
CA ALA A 55 34.83 29.80 15.29
C ALA A 55 34.26 31.15 15.76
N ASN A 56 34.52 31.52 17.02
CA ASN A 56 34.25 32.88 17.52
C ASN A 56 35.03 33.24 18.81
N GLU A 57 36.24 32.72 18.99
CA GLU A 57 37.21 33.34 19.91
C GLU A 57 38.39 33.91 19.11
N GLU A 58 38.70 35.17 19.39
CA GLU A 58 39.81 35.93 18.80
C GLU A 58 41.13 35.18 19.00
N ILE A 59 41.73 34.74 17.90
CA ILE A 59 43.09 34.16 17.89
C ILE A 59 44.07 35.34 17.96
N ASN A 60 44.84 35.40 19.06
CA ASN A 60 46.09 36.16 19.09
C ASN A 60 47.13 35.44 18.22
N ASP A 61 47.75 36.21 17.34
CA ASP A 61 48.76 35.79 16.36
C ASP A 61 50.05 35.30 17.05
N GLU A 62 50.26 33.98 17.19
CA GLU A 62 51.63 33.44 17.33
C GLU A 62 51.85 31.96 16.90
N GLU A 63 50.84 31.16 16.57
CA GLU A 63 51.04 29.74 16.17
C GLU A 63 50.57 29.40 14.74
N MET A 64 51.04 30.16 13.76
CA MET A 64 50.90 29.85 12.33
C MET A 64 52.28 29.61 11.72
N ASN A 65 52.92 28.48 12.04
CA ASN A 65 54.02 27.92 11.24
C ASN A 65 54.28 26.47 11.64
N GLY A 66 53.66 25.52 10.95
CA GLY A 66 53.97 24.10 11.19
C GLY A 66 53.01 23.09 10.60
N ALA A 67 52.33 23.39 9.50
CA ALA A 67 51.65 22.36 8.72
C ALA A 67 52.35 22.23 7.37
N VAL A 68 52.72 20.98 7.06
CA VAL A 68 53.12 20.40 5.77
C VAL A 68 54.61 20.02 5.71
N GLN A 69 54.93 18.80 6.15
CA GLN A 69 55.48 17.72 5.30
C GLN A 69 55.56 16.39 6.07
N ASN A 70 55.60 15.28 5.32
CA ASN A 70 55.21 13.92 5.68
C ASN A 70 56.23 13.10 6.53
N HIS A 71 55.67 11.99 7.04
CA HIS A 71 56.25 10.65 7.23
C HIS A 71 56.97 10.28 8.54
N GLU A 72 56.54 9.11 9.05
CA GLU A 72 57.31 8.06 9.73
C GLU A 72 58.26 8.46 10.87
N ASP A 73 57.88 8.14 12.11
CA ASP A 73 58.55 7.08 12.88
C ASP A 73 57.95 6.92 14.29
N THR A 74 57.82 5.66 14.70
CA THR A 74 57.44 5.16 16.02
C THR A 74 58.46 5.48 17.11
N MET A 75 58.03 5.75 18.35
CA MET A 75 58.58 5.25 19.63
C MET A 75 57.66 5.73 20.79
N ASN A 76 57.39 5.03 21.90
CA ASN A 76 57.38 3.62 22.26
C ASN A 76 56.55 3.57 23.57
N GLU A 77 55.49 2.77 23.65
CA GLU A 77 54.61 2.65 24.84
C GLU A 77 55.25 1.87 26.01
N ASP A 78 56.49 1.41 25.83
CA ASP A 78 57.19 0.52 26.78
C ASP A 78 57.65 1.19 28.09
N GLN A 79 57.58 2.52 28.24
CA GLN A 79 58.09 3.19 29.46
C GLN A 79 57.06 3.38 30.58
N MET A 80 55.78 3.03 30.40
CA MET A 80 54.76 3.17 31.47
C MET A 80 54.30 1.86 32.11
N ASN A 81 54.80 0.70 31.65
CA ASN A 81 54.31 -0.61 32.12
C ASN A 81 55.15 -1.26 33.24
N ASP A 82 56.21 -0.63 33.72
CA ASP A 82 57.15 -1.25 34.68
C ASP A 82 56.76 -1.12 36.17
N GLU A 83 55.71 -0.38 36.55
CA GLU A 83 55.40 -0.16 37.99
C GLU A 83 54.28 -1.01 38.59
N LEU A 84 53.57 -1.86 37.81
CA LEU A 84 52.41 -2.59 38.34
C LEU A 84 52.43 -4.11 38.19
N GLY A 85 53.45 -4.71 37.57
CA GLY A 85 53.64 -6.17 37.58
C GLY A 85 52.43 -7.00 37.11
N ILE A 86 51.58 -6.45 36.24
CA ILE A 86 50.46 -7.16 35.62
C ILE A 86 50.88 -7.54 34.19
N ASP A 87 51.08 -8.83 33.95
CA ASP A 87 51.38 -9.40 32.64
C ASP A 87 50.23 -9.12 31.64
N PRO A 88 50.44 -8.34 30.57
CA PRO A 88 49.38 -8.02 29.60
C PRO A 88 49.08 -9.18 28.64
N ARG A 89 49.81 -10.31 28.68
CA ARG A 89 49.76 -11.34 27.64
C ARG A 89 48.72 -12.44 27.83
N GLN A 90 47.64 -12.20 28.58
CA GLN A 90 46.54 -13.18 28.67
C GLN A 90 45.09 -12.67 28.42
N SER A 91 44.82 -11.48 27.86
CA SER A 91 43.38 -11.15 27.60
C SER A 91 42.96 -10.31 26.38
N ASN A 92 43.82 -10.04 25.38
CA ASN A 92 43.35 -9.36 24.16
C ASN A 92 43.84 -10.05 22.88
N GLY A 93 43.06 -11.01 22.37
CA GLY A 93 43.06 -11.32 20.94
C GLY A 93 42.27 -10.26 20.15
N PRO A 94 42.50 -10.10 18.83
CA PRO A 94 41.69 -9.20 18.00
C PRO A 94 40.21 -9.57 18.11
N GLU A 95 39.36 -8.57 18.34
CA GLU A 95 37.91 -8.76 18.48
C GLU A 95 37.35 -9.53 17.28
N PRO A 96 36.47 -10.53 17.49
CA PRO A 96 35.89 -11.28 16.37
C PRO A 96 35.08 -10.33 15.49
N THR A 97 35.52 -10.18 14.23
CA THR A 97 34.76 -9.47 13.21
C THR A 97 33.67 -10.40 12.68
N LEU A 98 32.42 -9.94 12.70
CA LEU A 98 31.32 -10.62 12.03
C LEU A 98 31.61 -10.57 10.52
N LYS A 99 32.22 -11.61 9.96
CA LYS A 99 32.29 -11.77 8.51
C LYS A 99 30.89 -12.09 8.01
N ALA A 100 30.46 -11.35 6.99
CA ALA A 100 29.18 -11.60 6.36
C ALA A 100 29.25 -12.93 5.58
N PRO A 101 28.27 -13.83 5.75
CA PRO A 101 28.22 -15.03 4.94
C PRO A 101 27.98 -14.65 3.48
N VAL A 102 28.58 -15.41 2.57
CA VAL A 102 28.39 -15.26 1.12
C VAL A 102 27.67 -16.47 0.58
N ASP A 103 26.89 -16.28 -0.49
CA ASP A 103 26.25 -17.37 -1.21
C ASP A 103 27.24 -18.09 -2.16
N ALA A 104 26.72 -19.09 -2.89
CA ALA A 104 27.49 -19.86 -3.86
C ALA A 104 28.10 -19.01 -5.00
N ASN A 105 27.58 -17.81 -5.23
CA ASN A 105 28.03 -16.86 -6.25
C ASN A 105 28.94 -15.77 -5.68
N GLY A 106 29.29 -15.84 -4.39
CA GLY A 106 30.12 -14.85 -3.71
C GLY A 106 29.40 -13.55 -3.34
N LYS A 107 28.06 -13.47 -3.49
CA LYS A 107 27.27 -12.32 -3.03
C LYS A 107 27.07 -12.41 -1.52
N VAL A 108 27.11 -11.25 -0.84
CA VAL A 108 26.90 -11.17 0.60
C VAL A 108 25.42 -11.42 0.92
N ILE A 109 25.16 -12.38 1.80
CA ILE A 109 23.82 -12.68 2.30
C ILE A 109 23.43 -11.64 3.34
N VAL A 110 22.31 -10.96 3.13
CA VAL A 110 21.83 -9.90 4.03
C VAL A 110 21.21 -10.51 5.28
N ARG A 111 21.71 -10.10 6.45
CA ARG A 111 21.14 -10.48 7.75
C ARG A 111 20.68 -9.25 8.52
N CYS A 112 19.47 -9.34 9.04
CA CYS A 112 18.84 -8.30 9.84
C CYS A 112 18.55 -8.82 11.25
N LYS A 113 18.63 -7.92 12.25
CA LYS A 113 18.23 -8.20 13.63
C LYS A 113 17.86 -6.89 14.32
N ARG A 114 16.70 -6.82 14.98
CA ARG A 114 16.24 -5.64 15.73
C ARG A 114 16.23 -4.37 14.85
N GLY A 115 15.73 -4.51 13.63
CA GLY A 115 15.48 -3.43 12.69
C GLY A 115 16.75 -2.85 12.08
N MET A 116 17.85 -3.61 12.08
CA MET A 116 19.16 -3.17 11.60
C MET A 116 19.92 -4.27 10.86
N PHE A 117 20.78 -3.86 9.93
CA PHE A 117 21.77 -4.76 9.33
C PHE A 117 22.80 -5.22 10.37
N LEU A 118 23.03 -6.52 10.44
CA LEU A 118 24.12 -7.09 11.23
C LEU A 118 25.47 -6.84 10.56
N ASP A 119 25.49 -6.88 9.23
CA ASP A 119 26.71 -6.87 8.44
C ASP A 119 27.12 -5.44 8.04
N TYR A 120 28.28 -5.00 8.53
CA TYR A 120 28.82 -3.66 8.26
C TYR A 120 29.03 -3.41 6.76
N GLU A 121 29.45 -4.43 6.02
CA GLU A 121 29.64 -4.35 4.57
C GLU A 121 28.33 -4.02 3.83
N VAL A 122 27.22 -4.65 4.24
CA VAL A 122 25.88 -4.39 3.68
C VAL A 122 25.47 -2.94 3.93
N SER A 123 25.69 -2.46 5.16
CA SER A 123 25.46 -1.05 5.52
C SER A 123 26.27 -0.09 4.64
N HIS A 124 27.55 -0.40 4.39
CA HIS A 124 28.43 0.42 3.54
C HIS A 124 27.99 0.44 2.08
N LYS A 125 27.64 -0.71 1.52
CA LYS A 125 27.14 -0.83 0.14
C LYS A 125 25.83 -0.08 -0.04
N ALA A 126 24.91 -0.16 0.92
CA ALA A 126 23.67 0.63 0.90
C ALA A 126 23.93 2.14 0.86
N VAL A 127 24.88 2.64 1.66
CA VAL A 127 25.27 4.07 1.64
C VAL A 127 25.95 4.45 0.32
N ALA A 128 26.77 3.57 -0.25
CA ALA A 128 27.42 3.81 -1.53
C ALA A 128 26.38 3.95 -2.66
N ILE A 129 25.40 3.03 -2.70
CA ILE A 129 24.28 3.10 -3.65
C ILE A 129 23.48 4.38 -3.45
N MET A 130 23.10 4.71 -2.21
CA MET A 130 22.38 5.95 -1.90
C MET A 130 23.10 7.20 -2.44
N ARG A 131 24.43 7.25 -2.34
CA ARG A 131 25.24 8.35 -2.90
C ARG A 131 25.27 8.36 -4.42
N GLN A 132 25.29 7.19 -5.07
CA GLN A 132 25.26 7.09 -6.55
C GLN A 132 23.95 7.65 -7.12
N PHE A 133 22.84 7.40 -6.44
CA PHE A 133 21.51 7.85 -6.87
C PHE A 133 21.12 9.23 -6.32
N PHE A 134 22.04 9.95 -5.68
CA PHE A 134 21.76 11.27 -5.14
C PHE A 134 21.73 12.34 -6.24
N ASN A 135 20.55 12.57 -6.82
CA ASN A 135 20.37 13.47 -7.96
C ASN A 135 19.46 14.69 -7.67
N GLY A 136 19.07 14.92 -6.41
CA GLY A 136 18.34 16.13 -5.99
C GLY A 136 18.80 16.69 -4.64
N PRO A 137 18.38 17.91 -4.24
CA PRO A 137 18.78 18.55 -2.99
C PRO A 137 17.96 18.04 -1.79
N TRP A 138 17.89 16.72 -1.62
CA TRP A 138 17.03 16.08 -0.61
C TRP A 138 17.64 16.21 0.78
N LEU A 139 17.00 16.94 1.69
CA LEU A 139 17.44 17.07 3.08
C LEU A 139 17.02 15.91 3.96
N SER A 140 16.01 15.17 3.52
CA SER A 140 15.43 14.04 4.25
C SER A 140 15.05 12.94 3.28
N TRP A 141 14.89 11.72 3.81
CA TRP A 141 14.48 10.56 3.01
C TRP A 141 13.07 10.67 2.43
N ARG A 142 12.22 11.50 3.05
CA ARG A 142 10.87 11.78 2.54
C ARG A 142 10.92 12.54 1.22
N GLU A 143 11.90 13.42 1.06
CA GLU A 143 12.10 14.22 -0.16
C GLU A 143 12.73 13.43 -1.31
N VAL A 144 13.27 12.23 -1.04
CA VAL A 144 13.81 11.37 -2.08
C VAL A 144 12.65 10.78 -2.90
N PRO A 145 12.61 11.03 -4.23
CA PRO A 145 11.55 10.53 -5.10
C PRO A 145 11.45 9.00 -5.09
N THR A 146 10.24 8.48 -5.26
CA THR A 146 9.97 7.03 -5.26
C THR A 146 10.81 6.30 -6.29
N HIS A 147 10.95 6.82 -7.52
CA HIS A 147 11.78 6.20 -8.56
C HIS A 147 13.26 6.07 -8.14
N ALA A 148 13.80 7.07 -7.42
CA ALA A 148 15.18 7.02 -6.93
C ALA A 148 15.33 5.98 -5.82
N LYS A 149 14.33 5.84 -4.93
CA LYS A 149 14.30 4.78 -3.91
C LYS A 149 14.25 3.40 -4.56
N VAL A 150 13.38 3.20 -5.55
CA VAL A 150 13.26 1.94 -6.30
C VAL A 150 14.58 1.62 -7.02
N GLY A 151 15.19 2.58 -7.70
CA GLY A 151 16.50 2.39 -8.34
C GLY A 151 17.61 2.01 -7.35
N MET A 152 17.64 2.65 -6.17
CA MET A 152 18.58 2.29 -5.11
C MET A 152 18.32 0.88 -4.55
N TRP A 153 17.06 0.48 -4.41
CA TRP A 153 16.68 -0.85 -3.94
C TRP A 153 17.07 -1.94 -4.94
N ASN A 154 16.71 -1.76 -6.21
CA ASN A 154 17.08 -2.70 -7.28
C ASN A 154 18.59 -2.92 -7.33
N LYS A 155 19.39 -1.85 -7.20
CA LYS A 155 20.85 -1.97 -7.16
C LYS A 155 21.35 -2.69 -5.90
N PHE A 156 20.66 -2.51 -4.77
CA PHE A 156 20.97 -3.20 -3.53
C PHE A 156 20.69 -4.70 -3.65
N GLU A 157 19.57 -5.09 -4.24
CA GLU A 157 19.22 -6.48 -4.52
C GLU A 157 20.15 -7.13 -5.55
N GLU A 158 20.57 -6.38 -6.57
CA GLU A 158 21.50 -6.89 -7.58
C GLU A 158 22.83 -7.37 -6.97
N ILE A 159 23.33 -6.69 -5.93
CA ILE A 159 24.67 -6.95 -5.38
C ILE A 159 24.67 -7.73 -4.05
N HIS A 160 23.50 -8.09 -3.53
CA HIS A 160 23.35 -8.89 -2.31
C HIS A 160 22.44 -10.10 -2.54
N THR A 161 22.47 -11.02 -1.60
CA THR A 161 21.56 -12.18 -1.58
C THR A 161 20.60 -12.03 -0.42
N ILE A 162 19.31 -12.01 -0.73
CA ILE A 162 18.23 -11.96 0.25
C ILE A 162 17.62 -13.36 0.32
N LEU A 163 17.54 -13.92 1.52
CA LEU A 163 16.99 -15.26 1.70
C LEU A 163 15.46 -15.28 1.44
N PRO A 164 14.90 -16.39 0.92
CA PRO A 164 13.46 -16.54 0.73
C PRO A 164 12.67 -16.19 2.00
N GLY A 165 11.57 -15.47 1.85
CA GLY A 165 10.72 -15.02 2.97
C GLY A 165 11.28 -13.86 3.81
N GLN A 166 12.48 -13.33 3.51
CA GLN A 166 13.06 -12.19 4.22
C GLN A 166 12.95 -10.88 3.43
N LEU A 167 12.43 -10.90 2.20
CA LEU A 167 12.44 -9.75 1.29
C LEU A 167 11.80 -8.50 1.89
N HIS A 168 10.54 -8.61 2.33
CA HIS A 168 9.82 -7.48 2.96
C HIS A 168 10.58 -6.93 4.18
N HIS A 169 11.07 -7.82 5.04
CA HIS A 169 11.80 -7.44 6.25
C HIS A 169 13.12 -6.73 5.92
N VAL A 170 13.90 -7.25 4.98
CA VAL A 170 15.16 -6.65 4.54
C VAL A 170 14.92 -5.31 3.86
N HIS A 171 13.86 -5.19 3.05
CA HIS A 171 13.48 -3.93 2.41
C HIS A 171 13.10 -2.86 3.47
N GLU A 172 12.34 -3.23 4.50
CA GLU A 172 11.98 -2.33 5.59
C GLU A 172 13.22 -1.85 6.36
N VAL A 173 14.15 -2.77 6.68
CA VAL A 173 15.42 -2.45 7.35
C VAL A 173 16.30 -1.57 6.48
N TRP A 174 16.37 -1.87 5.20
CA TRP A 174 17.11 -1.08 4.21
C TRP A 174 16.55 0.35 4.11
N ASN A 175 15.24 0.49 4.00
CA ASN A 175 14.56 1.78 3.89
C ASN A 175 14.82 2.65 5.13
N LYS A 176 14.67 2.07 6.34
CA LYS A 176 15.00 2.73 7.61
C LYS A 176 16.48 3.08 7.72
N HIS A 177 17.36 2.21 7.22
CA HIS A 177 18.80 2.44 7.21
C HIS A 177 19.18 3.62 6.30
N CYS A 178 18.70 3.63 5.06
CA CYS A 178 18.93 4.72 4.11
C CYS A 178 18.37 6.05 4.65
N GLN A 179 17.21 6.02 5.29
CA GLN A 179 16.62 7.20 5.94
C GLN A 179 17.55 7.84 6.97
N ARG A 180 18.11 7.03 7.87
CA ARG A 180 19.05 7.48 8.91
C ARG A 180 20.34 7.99 8.27
N ARG A 181 20.89 7.22 7.32
CA ARG A 181 22.21 7.49 6.73
C ARG A 181 22.23 8.71 5.81
N LEU A 182 21.13 9.05 5.15
CA LEU A 182 21.05 10.25 4.32
C LEU A 182 21.29 11.50 5.17
N THR A 183 20.51 11.65 6.24
CA THR A 183 20.58 12.78 7.17
C THR A 183 21.97 12.89 7.80
N THR A 184 22.54 11.76 8.27
CA THR A 184 23.90 11.74 8.83
C THR A 184 24.97 12.10 7.80
N SER A 185 24.85 11.62 6.56
CA SER A 185 25.85 11.88 5.51
C SER A 185 25.88 13.36 5.14
N LEU A 186 24.70 13.97 4.98
CA LEU A 186 24.57 15.40 4.69
C LEU A 186 25.03 16.27 5.86
N GLY A 187 24.71 15.88 7.10
CA GLY A 187 25.20 16.57 8.30
C GLY A 187 26.72 16.59 8.37
N LYS A 188 27.38 15.44 8.16
CA LYS A 188 28.86 15.35 8.15
C LYS A 188 29.48 16.22 7.07
N VAL A 189 28.96 16.14 5.85
CA VAL A 189 29.42 16.96 4.73
C VAL A 189 29.27 18.44 5.05
N ARG A 190 28.12 18.87 5.59
CA ARG A 190 27.89 20.27 5.93
C ARG A 190 28.85 20.75 7.01
N SER A 191 29.02 20.01 8.10
CA SER A 191 29.92 20.38 9.19
C SER A 191 31.37 20.50 8.71
N GLN A 192 31.83 19.52 7.92
CA GLN A 192 33.15 19.57 7.31
C GLN A 192 33.32 20.82 6.42
N LYS A 193 32.35 21.10 5.55
CA LYS A 193 32.41 22.23 4.63
C LYS A 193 32.30 23.57 5.34
N LEU A 194 31.53 23.65 6.42
CA LEU A 194 31.43 24.83 7.27
C LEU A 194 32.77 25.15 7.93
N LEU A 195 33.48 24.13 8.42
CA LEU A 195 34.82 24.28 9.00
C LEU A 195 35.84 24.73 7.94
N GLU A 196 35.87 24.07 6.78
CA GLU A 196 36.73 24.45 5.64
C GLU A 196 36.46 25.88 5.16
N ALA A 197 35.21 26.34 5.30
CA ALA A 197 34.75 27.68 4.90
C ALA A 197 34.86 28.74 6.02
N LYS A 198 35.52 28.42 7.14
CA LYS A 198 35.69 29.32 8.30
C LYS A 198 34.36 29.90 8.81
N GLY A 199 33.35 29.05 8.93
CA GLY A 199 32.03 29.41 9.48
C GLY A 199 31.05 30.04 8.49
N ASP A 200 31.46 30.33 7.25
CA ASP A 200 30.56 30.88 6.22
C ASP A 200 30.33 29.89 5.07
N LEU A 201 29.23 29.14 5.15
CA LEU A 201 28.88 28.09 4.19
C LEU A 201 28.69 28.62 2.75
N ASN A 202 28.46 29.93 2.55
CA ASN A 202 28.41 30.50 1.20
C ASN A 202 29.74 30.36 0.45
N LYS A 203 30.87 30.33 1.16
CA LYS A 203 32.21 30.15 0.56
C LYS A 203 32.49 28.70 0.14
N ALA A 204 31.56 27.78 0.37
CA ALA A 204 31.69 26.37 0.01
C ALA A 204 30.99 26.00 -1.32
N ARG A 205 30.29 26.93 -1.99
CA ARG A 205 29.49 26.67 -3.21
C ARG A 205 30.31 26.07 -4.36
N ASP A 206 31.55 26.51 -4.49
CA ASP A 206 32.48 26.11 -5.54
C ASP A 206 33.22 24.79 -5.22
N LYS A 207 32.98 24.19 -4.05
CA LYS A 207 33.64 22.98 -3.55
C LYS A 207 32.65 21.85 -3.16
N PRO A 208 31.79 21.38 -4.09
CA PRO A 208 30.84 20.31 -3.80
C PRO A 208 31.55 18.98 -3.49
N PRO A 209 30.95 18.10 -2.67
CA PRO A 209 31.37 16.70 -2.57
C PRO A 209 31.28 15.98 -3.92
N ASN A 210 32.10 14.97 -4.12
CA ASN A 210 32.16 14.20 -5.37
C ASN A 210 30.86 13.46 -5.75
N TRP A 211 29.95 13.24 -4.80
CA TRP A 211 28.68 12.55 -5.01
C TRP A 211 27.47 13.51 -5.06
N ILE A 212 27.68 14.83 -5.04
CA ILE A 212 26.62 15.83 -5.16
C ILE A 212 26.96 16.76 -6.33
N SER A 213 26.04 16.92 -7.28
CA SER A 213 26.23 17.88 -8.38
C SER A 213 26.38 19.30 -7.83
N ARG A 214 27.14 20.16 -8.52
CA ARG A 214 27.30 21.56 -8.12
C ARG A 214 25.96 22.29 -7.97
N GLU A 215 25.01 21.99 -8.85
CA GLU A 215 23.67 22.56 -8.82
C GLU A 215 22.93 22.18 -7.53
N ASN A 216 22.85 20.88 -7.22
CA ASN A 216 22.17 20.39 -6.02
C ASN A 216 22.89 20.82 -4.75
N TRP A 217 24.22 20.89 -4.78
CA TRP A 217 25.02 21.41 -3.68
C TRP A 217 24.69 22.86 -3.35
N ASN A 218 24.57 23.72 -4.37
CA ASN A 218 24.20 25.12 -4.19
C ASN A 218 22.79 25.25 -3.61
N LYS A 219 21.83 24.46 -4.11
CA LYS A 219 20.46 24.40 -3.57
C LYS A 219 20.44 23.96 -2.10
N LEU A 220 21.24 22.96 -1.72
CA LEU A 220 21.39 22.53 -0.32
C LEU A 220 21.97 23.64 0.57
N ILE A 221 22.99 24.38 0.08
CA ILE A 221 23.54 25.54 0.79
C ILE A 221 22.46 26.61 0.99
N ASP A 222 21.68 26.93 -0.04
CA ASP A 222 20.58 27.91 0.06
C ASP A 222 19.59 27.54 1.17
N ILE A 223 19.26 26.25 1.28
CA ILE A 223 18.37 25.78 2.33
C ILE A 223 19.05 25.90 3.71
N TRP A 224 20.31 25.47 3.85
CA TRP A 224 21.02 25.50 5.14
C TRP A 224 21.31 26.91 5.67
N ILE A 225 21.51 27.90 4.79
CA ILE A 225 21.72 29.29 5.23
C ILE A 225 20.40 30.01 5.55
N SER A 226 19.26 29.43 5.16
CA SER A 226 17.94 30.04 5.34
C SER A 226 17.62 30.28 6.83
N PRO A 227 16.91 31.38 7.17
CA PRO A 227 16.51 31.64 8.55
C PRO A 227 15.69 30.52 9.18
N LYS A 228 14.78 29.91 8.39
CA LYS A 228 13.94 28.78 8.82
C LYS A 228 14.80 27.60 9.26
N TRP A 229 15.81 27.25 8.46
CA TRP A 229 16.68 26.12 8.75
C TRP A 229 17.60 26.39 9.95
N LYS A 230 18.17 27.60 10.06
CA LYS A 230 18.98 28.00 11.23
C LYS A 230 18.19 27.91 12.53
N LYS A 231 16.94 28.39 12.56
CA LYS A 231 16.07 28.29 13.74
C LYS A 231 15.82 26.83 14.13
N LYS A 232 15.54 25.96 13.16
CA LYS A 232 15.37 24.52 13.39
C LYS A 232 16.67 23.88 13.91
N SER A 233 17.81 24.20 13.31
CA SER A 233 19.12 23.69 13.74
C SER A 233 19.45 24.06 15.18
N GLU A 234 19.20 25.31 15.56
CA GLU A 234 19.44 25.84 16.91
C GLU A 234 18.55 25.15 17.94
N ALA A 235 17.26 24.98 17.65
CA ALA A 235 16.35 24.24 18.52
C ALA A 235 16.82 22.79 18.74
N ASN A 236 17.30 22.13 17.68
CA ASN A 236 17.82 20.76 17.79
C ASN A 236 19.15 20.69 18.55
N LYS A 237 20.02 21.68 18.41
CA LYS A 237 21.26 21.81 19.21
C LYS A 237 20.91 21.96 20.69
N ASN A 238 19.95 22.82 21.01
CA ASN A 238 19.50 23.02 22.39
C ASN A 238 18.84 21.76 22.97
N ASN A 239 18.05 21.04 22.19
CA ASN A 239 17.47 19.76 22.60
C ASN A 239 18.56 18.74 22.95
N ARG A 240 19.60 18.59 22.12
CA ARG A 240 20.74 17.69 22.39
C ARG A 240 21.58 18.12 23.60
N ASN A 241 21.69 19.41 23.85
CA ASN A 241 22.45 19.96 24.99
C ASN A 241 21.64 19.98 26.30
N THR A 242 20.41 19.45 26.30
CA THR A 242 19.58 19.39 27.50
C THR A 242 20.23 18.48 28.54
N MET A 243 20.52 19.03 29.72
CA MET A 243 21.07 18.25 30.82
C MET A 243 20.02 17.29 31.40
N LYS A 244 20.38 16.02 31.54
CA LYS A 244 19.59 15.00 32.26
C LYS A 244 20.42 14.53 33.45
N ASN A 245 19.91 14.70 34.67
CA ASN A 245 20.64 14.41 35.92
C ASN A 245 22.01 15.14 36.02
N GLY A 246 22.06 16.39 35.55
CA GLY A 246 23.26 17.23 35.68
C GLY A 246 24.39 16.93 34.67
N SER A 247 24.13 16.13 33.63
CA SER A 247 25.04 15.93 32.50
C SER A 247 24.29 15.77 31.18
N ILE A 248 24.95 16.09 30.06
CA ILE A 248 24.47 15.70 28.73
C ILE A 248 24.69 14.17 28.58
N SER A 249 23.73 13.47 27.98
CA SER A 249 23.82 12.02 27.73
C SER A 249 24.96 11.71 26.76
N LYS A 250 25.82 10.74 27.08
CA LYS A 250 26.96 10.32 26.26
C LYS A 250 27.04 8.79 26.19
N HIS A 251 27.73 8.28 25.18
CA HIS A 251 28.11 6.87 25.07
C HIS A 251 29.49 6.77 24.38
N CYS A 252 30.20 5.66 24.62
CA CYS A 252 31.50 5.34 24.02
C CYS A 252 31.41 4.21 22.97
N GLY A 253 30.21 3.93 22.46
CA GLY A 253 29.98 2.87 21.47
C GLY A 253 30.63 3.12 20.10
N GLY A 254 31.05 4.36 19.81
CA GLY A 254 31.56 4.74 18.49
C GLY A 254 30.52 4.52 17.38
N SER A 255 30.97 4.42 16.12
CA SER A 255 30.09 4.26 14.95
C SER A 255 29.46 2.86 14.79
N ILE A 256 29.62 1.98 15.79
CA ILE A 256 29.12 0.61 15.81
C ILE A 256 27.77 0.60 16.54
N THR A 257 26.76 -0.02 15.91
CA THR A 257 25.40 -0.11 16.47
C THR A 257 25.37 -0.92 17.77
N PHE A 258 24.42 -0.63 18.68
CA PHE A 258 24.29 -1.39 19.94
C PHE A 258 24.04 -2.89 19.70
N VAL A 259 23.33 -3.27 18.64
CA VAL A 259 23.14 -4.69 18.26
C VAL A 259 24.46 -5.35 17.85
N ASN A 260 25.35 -4.64 17.14
CA ASN A 260 26.64 -5.20 16.78
C ASN A 260 27.59 -5.27 17.98
N HIS A 261 27.48 -4.35 18.94
CA HIS A 261 28.15 -4.50 20.24
C HIS A 261 27.64 -5.73 20.99
N ASP A 262 26.33 -5.97 20.99
CA ASP A 262 25.71 -7.15 21.62
C ASP A 262 26.20 -8.46 20.99
N GLU A 263 26.22 -8.57 19.66
CA GLU A 263 26.67 -9.79 18.98
C GLU A 263 28.17 -10.06 19.18
N ARG A 264 29.01 -9.00 19.18
CA ARG A 264 30.43 -9.16 19.51
C ARG A 264 30.63 -9.62 20.95
N LEU A 265 29.84 -9.06 21.87
CA LEU A 265 29.89 -9.43 23.27
C LEU A 265 29.39 -10.87 23.48
N LYS A 266 28.35 -11.28 22.75
CA LYS A 266 27.86 -12.67 22.71
C LYS A 266 28.92 -13.66 22.25
N LEU A 267 29.64 -13.34 21.16
CA LEU A 267 30.74 -14.16 20.67
C LEU A 267 31.87 -14.27 21.70
N LYS A 268 32.17 -13.18 22.41
CA LYS A 268 33.20 -13.14 23.46
C LYS A 268 32.80 -13.94 24.71
N LEU A 269 31.53 -13.86 25.13
CA LEU A 269 31.02 -14.51 26.34
C LEU A 269 30.59 -15.97 26.11
N GLY A 270 30.38 -16.39 24.86
CA GLY A 270 29.81 -17.71 24.53
C GLY A 270 28.35 -17.87 24.96
N ARG A 271 27.70 -16.81 25.43
CA ARG A 271 26.30 -16.73 25.86
C ARG A 271 25.71 -15.38 25.51
N GLU A 272 24.38 -15.27 25.55
CA GLU A 272 23.72 -13.97 25.43
C GLU A 272 24.22 -13.01 26.53
N PRO A 273 24.62 -11.77 26.19
CA PRO A 273 25.02 -10.77 27.18
C PRO A 273 23.81 -10.28 27.97
N THR A 274 24.03 -9.99 29.25
CA THR A 274 23.01 -9.35 30.09
C THR A 274 22.80 -7.90 29.67
N ILE A 275 21.65 -7.32 30.02
CA ILE A 275 21.36 -5.89 29.82
C ILE A 275 22.47 -5.01 30.40
N VAL A 276 22.97 -5.36 31.58
CA VAL A 276 24.05 -4.60 32.26
C VAL A 276 25.36 -4.70 31.49
N GLU A 277 25.71 -5.89 30.97
CA GLU A 277 26.92 -6.10 30.19
C GLU A 277 26.89 -5.31 28.88
N SER A 278 25.76 -5.34 28.17
CA SER A 278 25.50 -4.54 26.96
C SER A 278 25.53 -3.03 27.23
N PHE A 279 24.93 -2.58 28.33
CA PHE A 279 24.91 -1.16 28.71
C PHE A 279 26.30 -0.66 29.09
N ASN A 280 27.01 -1.40 29.95
CA ASN A 280 28.38 -1.08 30.37
C ASN A 280 29.32 -1.01 29.18
N ARG A 281 29.20 -1.93 28.23
CA ARG A 281 30.01 -1.96 27.01
C ARG A 281 29.99 -0.63 26.25
N THR A 282 28.88 0.10 26.32
CA THR A 282 28.67 1.32 25.55
C THR A 282 28.63 2.59 26.39
N HIS A 283 28.41 2.50 27.70
CA HIS A 283 28.26 3.67 28.60
C HIS A 283 29.33 3.75 29.70
N LYS A 284 30.36 2.89 29.63
CA LYS A 284 31.60 3.03 30.40
C LYS A 284 32.80 3.23 29.48
N THR A 285 33.81 3.93 30.00
CA THR A 285 35.11 4.04 29.34
C THR A 285 35.83 2.68 29.29
N LYS A 286 36.92 2.59 28.52
CA LYS A 286 37.71 1.35 28.35
C LYS A 286 36.83 0.12 28.02
N GLN A 287 35.88 0.31 27.10
CA GLN A 287 35.05 -0.77 26.57
C GLN A 287 34.24 -1.57 27.63
N GLY A 288 33.79 -0.89 28.70
CA GLY A 288 33.03 -1.52 29.78
C GLY A 288 33.78 -1.68 31.10
N MET A 289 35.10 -1.48 31.10
CA MET A 289 35.96 -1.73 32.27
C MET A 289 36.27 -0.48 33.10
N GLY A 290 35.99 0.72 32.59
CA GLY A 290 36.22 1.98 33.29
C GLY A 290 34.97 2.53 33.99
N GLY A 291 35.03 3.80 34.41
CA GLY A 291 33.87 4.52 34.97
C GLY A 291 32.82 4.89 33.93
N TYR A 292 31.61 5.26 34.39
CA TYR A 292 30.54 5.74 33.51
C TYR A 292 30.90 7.06 32.82
N VAL A 293 30.43 7.23 31.60
CA VAL A 293 30.81 8.36 30.71
C VAL A 293 29.99 9.63 30.98
N ASP A 294 28.91 9.50 31.74
CA ASP A 294 28.05 10.60 32.19
C ASP A 294 27.30 10.21 33.48
N LYS A 295 26.71 11.21 34.16
CA LYS A 295 25.99 11.02 35.43
C LYS A 295 24.63 10.35 35.26
N ARG A 296 24.02 10.43 34.07
CA ARG A 296 22.74 9.78 33.78
C ARG A 296 22.90 8.26 33.75
N SER A 297 23.95 7.77 33.09
CA SER A 297 24.30 6.36 32.97
C SER A 297 24.65 5.76 34.32
N GLU A 298 25.38 6.50 35.16
CA GLU A 298 25.64 6.12 36.56
C GLU A 298 24.35 6.04 37.39
N ALA A 299 23.48 7.06 37.31
CA ALA A 299 22.21 7.09 38.04
C ALA A 299 21.26 5.96 37.62
N VAL A 300 21.16 5.68 36.31
CA VAL A 300 20.37 4.57 35.77
C VAL A 300 20.85 3.24 36.34
N MET A 301 22.17 3.03 36.39
CA MET A 301 22.73 1.78 36.89
C MET A 301 22.60 1.63 38.41
N ALA A 302 22.68 2.74 39.16
CA ALA A 302 22.36 2.74 40.59
C ALA A 302 20.90 2.35 40.83
N LYS A 303 19.96 2.91 40.05
CA LYS A 303 18.54 2.58 40.13
C LYS A 303 18.26 1.13 39.71
N TYR A 304 18.86 0.67 38.62
CA TYR A 304 18.74 -0.72 38.17
C TYR A 304 19.22 -1.70 39.23
N SER A 305 20.37 -1.43 39.86
CA SER A 305 20.90 -2.28 40.94
C SER A 305 19.93 -2.35 42.13
N ALA A 306 19.33 -1.21 42.50
CA ALA A 306 18.35 -1.15 43.58
C ALA A 306 17.06 -1.92 43.26
N GLU A 307 16.52 -1.81 42.04
CA GLU A 307 15.35 -2.58 41.61
C GLU A 307 15.67 -4.08 41.44
N TYR A 308 16.88 -4.40 40.97
CA TYR A 308 17.34 -5.78 40.83
C TYR A 308 17.35 -6.50 42.18
N SER A 309 17.92 -5.87 43.21
CA SER A 309 17.93 -6.42 44.58
C SER A 309 16.53 -6.62 45.15
N LYS A 310 15.55 -5.79 44.78
CA LYS A 310 14.15 -5.99 45.18
C LYS A 310 13.51 -7.20 44.51
N LYS A 311 13.80 -7.43 43.22
CA LYS A 311 13.18 -8.49 42.41
C LYS A 311 13.83 -9.86 42.62
N TYR A 312 15.15 -9.90 42.81
CA TYR A 312 15.95 -11.12 42.82
C TYR A 312 16.74 -11.36 44.13
N GLY A 313 16.66 -10.47 45.11
CA GLY A 313 17.43 -10.55 46.36
C GLY A 313 18.90 -10.12 46.22
N ASP A 314 19.74 -10.44 47.19
CA ASP A 314 21.18 -10.07 47.22
C ASP A 314 22.07 -10.85 46.23
N ALA A 315 21.48 -11.43 45.18
CA ALA A 315 22.22 -12.09 44.11
C ALA A 315 23.05 -11.07 43.32
N SER A 316 24.16 -11.51 42.73
CA SER A 316 24.97 -10.64 41.86
C SER A 316 24.16 -10.23 40.63
N THR A 317 24.32 -9.00 40.16
CA THR A 317 23.72 -8.54 38.88
C THR A 317 24.27 -9.30 37.68
N SER A 318 25.36 -10.05 37.85
CA SER A 318 25.88 -11.01 36.85
C SER A 318 25.00 -12.25 36.66
N ASP A 319 24.16 -12.58 37.64
CA ASP A 319 23.33 -13.79 37.66
C ASP A 319 21.91 -13.52 37.12
N ALA A 320 21.67 -12.31 36.63
CA ALA A 320 20.42 -11.88 36.04
C ALA A 320 20.08 -12.68 34.78
N PRO A 321 18.79 -12.97 34.50
CA PRO A 321 18.40 -13.48 33.19
C PRO A 321 18.88 -12.52 32.07
N PRO A 322 19.30 -13.02 30.90
CA PRO A 322 20.02 -12.22 29.90
C PRO A 322 19.31 -10.93 29.46
N ARG A 323 17.97 -10.87 29.49
CA ARG A 323 17.19 -9.71 29.04
C ARG A 323 15.90 -9.50 29.85
N ASP A 324 15.99 -9.01 31.09
CA ASP A 324 14.83 -8.55 31.86
C ASP A 324 14.51 -7.07 31.56
N TYR A 325 13.75 -6.84 30.48
CA TYR A 325 13.42 -5.48 30.03
C TYR A 325 12.49 -4.73 30.97
N ASP A 326 11.60 -5.43 31.68
CA ASP A 326 10.70 -4.81 32.66
C ASP A 326 11.49 -4.15 33.77
N LEU A 327 12.50 -4.86 34.29
CA LEU A 327 13.40 -4.31 35.29
C LEU A 327 14.23 -3.13 34.75
N TRP A 328 14.62 -3.19 33.49
CA TRP A 328 15.32 -2.07 32.85
C TRP A 328 14.42 -0.84 32.68
N PHE A 329 13.12 -1.03 32.40
CA PHE A 329 12.15 0.08 32.31
C PHE A 329 11.87 0.71 33.68
N GLU A 330 11.88 -0.07 34.76
CA GLU A 330 11.84 0.49 36.11
C GLU A 330 13.04 1.43 36.36
N ALA A 331 14.23 1.08 35.84
CA ALA A 331 15.42 1.91 35.98
C ALA A 331 15.46 3.12 35.03
N THR A 332 14.99 2.98 33.78
CA THR A 332 15.16 3.98 32.72
C THR A 332 13.91 4.78 32.36
N GLY A 333 12.75 4.34 32.81
CA GLY A 333 11.44 4.80 32.36
C GLY A 333 10.91 3.98 31.16
N VAL A 334 9.61 4.11 30.90
CA VAL A 334 8.93 3.45 29.77
C VAL A 334 9.51 3.95 28.45
N PRO A 335 9.67 3.09 27.42
CA PRO A 335 10.19 3.51 26.12
C PRO A 335 9.34 4.61 25.50
N THR A 336 9.98 5.68 25.03
CA THR A 336 9.33 6.75 24.26
C THR A 336 9.57 6.51 22.77
N HIS A 337 8.52 6.49 21.95
CA HIS A 337 8.59 6.24 20.51
C HIS A 337 9.36 4.95 20.13
N GLY A 338 9.26 3.89 20.95
CA GLY A 338 9.94 2.61 20.71
C GLY A 338 11.44 2.59 21.02
N HIS A 339 11.98 3.66 21.63
CA HIS A 339 13.39 3.76 22.02
C HIS A 339 13.58 3.48 23.52
N VAL A 340 14.50 2.56 23.81
CA VAL A 340 14.94 2.24 25.16
C VAL A 340 16.29 2.89 25.40
N TYR A 341 16.45 3.62 26.51
CA TYR A 341 17.72 4.26 26.84
C TYR A 341 18.84 3.21 26.94
N GLY A 342 19.91 3.43 26.17
CA GLY A 342 21.09 2.56 26.11
C GLY A 342 21.00 1.37 25.15
N PHE A 343 19.92 1.26 24.35
CA PHE A 343 19.70 0.15 23.43
C PHE A 343 19.16 0.58 22.06
N SER A 344 19.28 -0.29 21.07
CA SER A 344 18.62 -0.11 19.76
C SER A 344 17.10 -0.31 19.88
N PRO A 345 16.31 0.20 18.92
CA PRO A 345 14.87 -0.07 18.86
C PRO A 345 14.60 -1.58 18.98
N LEU A 346 13.72 -1.97 19.89
CA LEU A 346 13.31 -3.36 20.05
C LEU A 346 12.14 -3.62 19.11
N GLU A 347 12.26 -4.63 18.25
CA GLU A 347 11.23 -5.01 17.27
C GLU A 347 9.91 -5.50 17.91
N ASP A 348 9.90 -5.78 19.22
CA ASP A 348 8.78 -6.48 19.88
C ASP A 348 8.39 -5.90 21.25
N LEU A 349 8.12 -4.59 21.30
CA LEU A 349 7.58 -3.92 22.50
C LEU A 349 6.05 -3.98 22.60
N THR A 350 5.37 -4.52 21.59
CA THR A 350 3.91 -4.70 21.57
C THR A 350 3.41 -5.68 22.62
N GLY A 351 4.22 -6.65 23.04
CA GLY A 351 3.85 -7.66 24.05
C GLY A 351 4.16 -7.30 25.51
N ILE A 352 4.99 -6.28 25.78
CA ILE A 352 5.53 -5.99 27.14
C ILE A 352 4.85 -4.79 27.81
N ILE A 353 4.26 -3.86 27.03
CA ILE A 353 3.59 -2.67 27.58
C ILE A 353 2.17 -3.04 28.03
N GLY A 354 2.07 -3.75 29.16
CA GLY A 354 0.84 -4.09 29.86
C GLY A 354 0.83 -3.53 31.29
N GLN A 355 -0.04 -2.55 31.53
CA GLN A 355 -0.60 -2.16 32.84
C GLN A 355 0.37 -1.68 33.95
N SER A 356 0.55 -0.36 34.09
CA SER A 356 0.66 0.27 35.41
C SER A 356 0.16 1.72 35.38
N SER A 357 -0.58 2.09 36.43
CA SER A 357 -1.46 3.24 36.53
C SER A 357 -0.87 4.38 37.37
N SER A 358 -0.69 5.58 36.79
CA SER A 358 -1.03 6.87 37.43
C SER A 358 -0.68 8.08 36.53
N GLY A 359 -1.66 8.95 36.27
CA GLY A 359 -1.44 10.40 36.07
C GLY A 359 -1.21 11.00 34.67
N SER A 360 -2.23 10.99 33.82
CA SER A 360 -2.57 11.96 32.74
C SER A 360 -1.51 12.42 31.70
N ARG A 361 -1.52 11.79 30.52
CA ARG A 361 -1.74 12.41 29.19
C ARG A 361 -2.01 11.31 28.16
N GLN A 362 -3.00 11.54 27.29
CA GLN A 362 -3.53 10.59 26.30
C GLN A 362 -2.46 10.09 25.32
N SER A 363 -2.32 8.77 25.20
CA SER A 363 -2.13 8.12 23.90
C SER A 363 -2.94 6.81 23.90
N LYS A 364 -3.74 6.61 22.84
CA LYS A 364 -4.67 5.49 22.70
C LYS A 364 -3.94 4.26 22.19
N ARG A 365 -4.03 3.15 22.92
CA ARG A 365 -3.96 1.78 22.37
C ARG A 365 -4.97 0.92 23.13
N TYR A 366 -5.88 0.29 22.39
CA TYR A 366 -6.76 -0.77 22.87
C TYR A 366 -6.11 -2.11 22.52
N SER A 367 -5.98 -3.03 23.48
CA SER A 367 -5.95 -4.47 23.20
C SER A 367 -6.99 -5.17 24.10
N TYR A 368 -7.57 -6.23 23.54
CA TYR A 368 -8.70 -6.99 24.05
C TYR A 368 -8.37 -7.84 25.29
N SER A 369 -9.29 -7.91 26.25
CA SER A 369 -9.56 -9.15 27.01
C SER A 369 -11.02 -9.23 27.48
N ILE A 370 -11.46 -10.48 27.52
CA ILE A 370 -12.79 -11.06 27.72
C ILE A 370 -13.43 -10.67 29.06
N TYR A 371 -14.70 -10.24 29.07
CA TYR A 371 -15.65 -10.53 30.17
C TYR A 371 -17.12 -10.52 29.71
N GLN A 372 -17.87 -11.47 30.27
CA GLN A 372 -19.29 -11.78 30.08
C GLN A 372 -20.24 -10.67 30.60
N PRO A 373 -21.53 -10.67 30.19
CA PRO A 373 -22.42 -9.52 30.32
C PRO A 373 -23.13 -9.47 31.68
N GLU A 374 -23.13 -8.29 32.31
CA GLU A 374 -24.10 -7.95 33.36
C GLU A 374 -25.15 -6.99 32.79
N ALA A 375 -26.41 -7.41 32.95
CA ALA A 375 -27.61 -6.73 32.49
C ALA A 375 -27.84 -5.41 33.22
N MET A 376 -28.31 -4.37 32.51
CA MET A 376 -29.25 -3.40 33.08
C MET A 376 -29.98 -2.55 32.02
N ALA A 377 -31.27 -2.85 31.88
CA ALA A 377 -32.42 -1.94 31.86
C ALA A 377 -32.49 -0.79 30.82
N TRP A 378 -33.32 -1.03 29.81
CA TRP A 378 -34.03 -0.02 29.02
C TRP A 378 -34.86 0.93 29.89
N LYS A 379 -34.76 2.24 29.62
CA LYS A 379 -35.81 3.22 29.95
C LYS A 379 -36.43 3.77 28.66
N LYS A 380 -37.70 3.39 28.46
CA LYS A 380 -38.67 4.05 27.59
C LYS A 380 -38.79 5.52 27.99
N GLU A 381 -38.97 6.39 27.00
CA GLU A 381 -40.15 7.28 26.99
C GLU A 381 -40.46 7.75 25.56
N ASN A 382 -41.71 7.47 25.19
CA ASN A 382 -42.42 7.89 23.97
C ASN A 382 -43.03 9.28 24.18
N SER A 383 -43.56 9.82 23.07
CA SER A 383 -44.62 10.86 22.93
C SER A 383 -44.06 12.24 22.56
N LEU A 384 -44.57 12.99 21.59
CA LEU A 384 -45.80 13.02 20.77
C LEU A 384 -45.44 13.99 19.60
N VAL A 385 -45.98 13.96 18.37
CA VAL A 385 -47.29 14.52 17.99
C VAL A 385 -47.58 14.13 16.53
N ILE A 386 -48.76 13.54 16.34
CA ILE A 386 -49.57 13.42 15.11
C ILE A 386 -50.36 14.72 14.91
N VAL A 387 -50.38 15.32 13.71
CA VAL A 387 -51.52 15.90 12.93
C VAL A 387 -50.92 16.32 11.56
N VAL A 388 -51.44 16.12 10.33
CA VAL A 388 -52.78 16.15 9.75
C VAL A 388 -52.79 15.28 8.49
N CYS A 389 -53.87 14.51 8.36
CA CYS A 389 -54.22 13.63 7.26
C CYS A 389 -54.72 14.35 5.99
N LEU A 390 -54.66 13.61 4.87
CA LEU A 390 -55.67 13.55 3.80
C LEU A 390 -55.96 14.83 3.01
N TRP A 391 -55.64 14.83 1.71
CA TRP A 391 -56.50 15.34 0.63
C TRP A 391 -55.96 14.83 -0.72
N ALA A 392 -56.86 14.39 -1.60
CA ALA A 392 -56.66 13.99 -2.99
C ALA A 392 -56.18 12.55 -3.30
N MET A 393 -57.03 11.57 -2.99
CA MET A 393 -57.40 10.57 -4.01
C MET A 393 -58.78 10.97 -4.56
N VAL A 394 -58.89 11.13 -5.88
CA VAL A 394 -60.08 10.99 -6.77
C VAL A 394 -59.84 11.84 -8.03
N PHE A 395 -60.02 11.20 -9.20
CA PHE A 395 -59.78 11.61 -10.61
C PHE A 395 -58.35 11.34 -11.12
N GLY A 396 -58.11 10.56 -12.19
CA GLY A 396 -59.00 9.92 -13.16
C GLY A 396 -58.23 8.93 -14.06
N LEU A 397 -58.97 7.98 -14.63
CA LEU A 397 -58.50 6.92 -15.53
C LEU A 397 -58.32 7.40 -16.99
N ALA A 398 -57.49 6.62 -17.71
CA ALA A 398 -57.39 6.42 -19.17
C ALA A 398 -56.55 7.40 -20.00
N ASN A 399 -55.38 6.94 -20.45
CA ASN A 399 -55.15 6.50 -21.84
C ASN A 399 -53.81 5.75 -21.92
N GLY A 400 -53.81 4.63 -22.65
CA GLY A 400 -52.60 3.88 -22.95
C GLY A 400 -51.85 4.51 -24.12
N GLU A 401 -50.54 4.58 -24.00
CA GLU A 401 -49.56 4.57 -25.08
C GLU A 401 -48.19 4.25 -24.46
N ALA A 402 -47.49 3.28 -25.04
CA ALA A 402 -46.14 2.92 -24.65
C ALA A 402 -45.17 4.03 -25.07
N VAL A 403 -44.45 4.63 -24.11
CA VAL A 403 -43.32 5.51 -24.38
C VAL A 403 -42.19 5.17 -23.43
N ASP A 404 -41.15 4.59 -24.02
CA ASP A 404 -39.79 4.54 -23.52
C ASP A 404 -39.20 5.96 -23.57
N GLN A 405 -38.83 6.54 -22.42
CA GLN A 405 -37.69 7.47 -22.32
C GLN A 405 -37.39 7.90 -20.88
N CYS A 406 -36.18 7.56 -20.47
CA CYS A 406 -35.41 8.05 -19.36
C CYS A 406 -35.21 9.58 -19.44
N GLY A 407 -35.50 10.33 -18.36
CA GLY A 407 -35.07 11.73 -18.22
C GLY A 407 -35.81 12.58 -17.18
N ASP A 408 -35.13 12.82 -16.05
CA ASP A 408 -35.01 14.07 -15.27
C ASP A 408 -35.16 13.82 -13.76
N VAL A 409 -34.01 13.71 -13.08
CA VAL A 409 -33.89 13.43 -11.65
C VAL A 409 -33.80 14.74 -10.90
N ARG A 410 -34.90 15.14 -10.24
CA ARG A 410 -34.86 16.15 -9.18
C ARG A 410 -35.23 15.54 -7.83
N GLY A 411 -34.17 15.21 -7.09
CA GLY A 411 -34.03 15.41 -5.65
C GLY A 411 -35.02 14.73 -4.73
N LEU A 412 -34.66 13.53 -4.25
CA LEU A 412 -34.99 13.06 -2.89
C LEU A 412 -33.82 12.21 -2.35
N SER A 413 -33.29 12.60 -1.21
CA SER A 413 -32.25 11.90 -0.46
C SER A 413 -32.83 10.72 0.33
N ASN A 414 -32.58 9.48 -0.14
CA ASN A 414 -32.34 8.29 0.70
C ASN A 414 -31.77 7.10 -0.12
N GLY A 415 -30.44 6.93 -0.15
CA GLY A 415 -29.79 5.62 0.06
C GLY A 415 -29.52 4.60 -1.07
N SER A 416 -29.58 4.91 -2.37
CA SER A 416 -29.19 3.94 -3.41
C SER A 416 -28.28 4.54 -4.48
N TYR A 417 -27.11 3.94 -4.66
CA TYR A 417 -26.18 4.27 -5.74
C TYR A 417 -26.72 3.79 -7.10
N ASN A 418 -26.45 4.55 -8.15
CA ASN A 418 -26.78 4.15 -9.52
C ASN A 418 -25.72 3.15 -10.03
N TYR A 419 -25.98 1.85 -9.87
CA TYR A 419 -25.03 0.80 -10.30
C TYR A 419 -24.97 0.64 -11.82
N THR A 420 -26.06 0.90 -12.53
CA THR A 420 -26.09 0.91 -14.01
C THR A 420 -25.09 1.93 -14.57
N ASP A 421 -25.09 3.14 -14.00
CA ASP A 421 -24.14 4.19 -14.37
C ASP A 421 -22.69 3.83 -13.97
N ALA A 422 -22.49 3.26 -12.77
CA ALA A 422 -21.17 2.82 -12.33
C ALA A 422 -20.58 1.73 -13.23
N LEU A 423 -21.38 0.73 -13.60
CA LEU A 423 -21.00 -0.35 -14.52
C LEU A 423 -20.64 0.20 -15.90
N ALA A 424 -21.49 1.06 -16.47
CA ALA A 424 -21.25 1.65 -17.78
C ALA A 424 -19.92 2.42 -17.83
N LYS A 425 -19.63 3.20 -16.78
CA LYS A 425 -18.36 3.91 -16.64
C LYS A 425 -17.17 2.97 -16.46
N ALA A 426 -17.29 1.94 -15.62
CA ALA A 426 -16.23 0.95 -15.41
C ALA A 426 -15.86 0.21 -16.71
N ILE A 427 -16.81 -0.02 -17.61
CA ILE A 427 -16.56 -0.59 -18.95
C ILE A 427 -15.94 0.48 -19.88
N LEU A 428 -16.43 1.72 -19.86
CA LEU A 428 -15.90 2.82 -20.67
C LEU A 428 -14.41 3.09 -20.41
N PHE A 429 -13.95 2.89 -19.17
CA PHE A 429 -12.54 3.00 -18.80
C PHE A 429 -11.61 2.21 -19.73
N PHE A 430 -12.00 1.01 -20.18
CA PHE A 430 -11.13 0.20 -21.04
C PHE A 430 -10.82 0.88 -22.38
N GLU A 431 -11.72 1.71 -22.92
CA GLU A 431 -11.45 2.45 -24.15
C GLU A 431 -10.34 3.50 -23.97
N GLY A 432 -10.21 4.08 -22.78
CA GLY A 432 -9.11 4.97 -22.42
C GLY A 432 -7.77 4.25 -22.21
N GLN A 433 -7.78 2.92 -22.01
CA GLN A 433 -6.57 2.08 -21.88
C GLN A 433 -6.10 1.50 -23.22
N ARG A 434 -6.88 1.55 -24.31
CA ARG A 434 -6.54 0.86 -25.56
C ARG A 434 -5.21 1.34 -26.15
N SER A 435 -4.35 0.42 -26.56
CA SER A 435 -3.15 0.67 -27.37
C SER A 435 -3.40 0.24 -28.82
N GLY A 436 -2.65 0.76 -29.79
CA GLY A 436 -2.81 0.42 -31.21
C GLY A 436 -3.71 1.39 -31.97
N LYS A 437 -4.24 0.92 -33.10
CA LYS A 437 -5.15 1.68 -33.95
C LYS A 437 -6.57 1.61 -33.40
N LEU A 438 -7.11 2.74 -32.96
CA LEU A 438 -8.41 2.82 -32.31
C LEU A 438 -9.56 2.65 -33.31
N PRO A 439 -10.68 2.04 -32.90
CA PRO A 439 -11.83 1.89 -33.77
C PRO A 439 -12.56 3.23 -33.94
N ALA A 440 -13.20 3.41 -35.10
CA ALA A 440 -13.82 4.69 -35.46
C ALA A 440 -15.03 5.07 -34.57
N ASP A 441 -15.65 4.08 -33.93
CA ASP A 441 -16.79 4.20 -33.02
C ASP A 441 -16.37 4.28 -31.53
N GLN A 442 -15.07 4.47 -31.24
CA GLN A 442 -14.58 4.70 -29.88
C GLN A 442 -15.25 5.94 -29.24
N ARG A 443 -15.79 5.76 -28.02
CA ARG A 443 -16.48 6.78 -27.23
C ARG A 443 -15.52 7.68 -26.44
N VAL A 444 -14.35 7.16 -26.05
CA VAL A 444 -13.31 7.97 -25.40
C VAL A 444 -12.59 8.83 -26.44
N GLU A 445 -13.10 10.04 -26.65
CA GLU A 445 -12.67 10.92 -27.74
C GLU A 445 -11.32 11.60 -27.51
N TRP A 446 -10.80 11.67 -26.28
CA TRP A 446 -9.51 12.33 -26.03
C TRP A 446 -8.29 11.46 -26.40
N ARG A 447 -8.49 10.18 -26.71
CA ARG A 447 -7.45 9.24 -27.18
C ARG A 447 -7.28 9.28 -28.70
N GLY A 448 -6.07 8.95 -29.15
CA GLY A 448 -5.70 8.71 -30.55
C GLY A 448 -4.91 7.41 -30.73
N ASP A 449 -4.60 7.10 -31.99
CA ASP A 449 -3.80 5.93 -32.37
C ASP A 449 -2.41 6.01 -31.71
N SER A 450 -1.95 4.91 -31.12
CA SER A 450 -0.65 4.84 -30.44
C SER A 450 0.05 3.49 -30.66
N ALA A 451 1.36 3.43 -30.43
CA ALA A 451 2.14 2.19 -30.43
C ALA A 451 1.93 1.30 -31.69
N LEU A 452 1.80 1.94 -32.86
CA LEU A 452 1.48 1.26 -34.13
C LEU A 452 2.60 0.37 -34.70
N THR A 453 3.77 0.41 -34.08
CA THR A 453 4.96 -0.37 -34.47
C THR A 453 5.26 -1.50 -33.48
N ASP A 454 4.39 -1.77 -32.51
CA ASP A 454 4.57 -2.84 -31.53
C ASP A 454 4.73 -4.19 -32.23
N GLY A 455 5.82 -4.89 -31.92
CA GLY A 455 6.16 -6.19 -32.51
C GLY A 455 7.07 -6.12 -33.75
N GLN A 456 7.26 -4.94 -34.35
CA GLN A 456 8.02 -4.81 -35.60
C GLN A 456 9.47 -5.31 -35.48
N ILE A 457 10.10 -5.16 -34.31
CA ILE A 457 11.50 -5.57 -34.06
C ILE A 457 11.69 -7.08 -34.29
N ASP A 458 10.67 -7.89 -33.97
CA ASP A 458 10.67 -9.35 -34.14
C ASP A 458 9.81 -9.81 -35.32
N ASN A 459 9.37 -8.88 -36.18
CA ASN A 459 8.50 -9.15 -37.33
C ASN A 459 7.19 -9.86 -36.95
N VAL A 460 6.58 -9.44 -35.84
CA VAL A 460 5.25 -9.86 -35.37
C VAL A 460 4.34 -8.64 -35.24
N ASP A 461 3.02 -8.84 -35.31
CA ASP A 461 2.05 -7.77 -35.01
C ASP A 461 1.66 -7.87 -33.54
N LEU A 462 2.17 -6.97 -32.71
CA LEU A 462 1.77 -6.84 -31.31
C LEU A 462 1.02 -5.53 -31.09
N THR A 463 0.41 -4.92 -32.10
CA THR A 463 -0.48 -3.75 -31.92
C THR A 463 -1.81 -4.16 -31.29
N GLY A 464 -2.44 -3.26 -30.54
CA GLY A 464 -3.68 -3.56 -29.80
C GLY A 464 -3.44 -3.77 -28.30
N GLY A 465 -4.43 -4.34 -27.62
CA GLY A 465 -4.38 -4.62 -26.18
C GLY A 465 -4.52 -3.36 -25.32
N TYR A 466 -4.31 -3.52 -24.02
CA TYR A 466 -4.45 -2.45 -23.04
C TYR A 466 -3.10 -2.02 -22.48
N TYR A 467 -2.93 -0.70 -22.29
CA TYR A 467 -1.97 -0.23 -21.31
C TYR A 467 -2.45 -0.61 -19.91
N ASP A 468 -1.50 -1.00 -19.06
CA ASP A 468 -1.80 -1.69 -17.80
C ASP A 468 -2.47 -0.78 -16.76
N ALA A 469 -1.89 0.40 -16.56
CA ALA A 469 -2.25 1.31 -15.49
C ALA A 469 -2.20 2.78 -15.97
N GLY A 470 -1.43 3.64 -15.29
CA GLY A 470 -1.14 5.01 -15.71
C GLY A 470 0.00 5.15 -16.71
N ASP A 471 0.63 4.04 -17.07
CA ASP A 471 1.79 3.91 -17.96
C ASP A 471 1.43 3.52 -19.38
N ASN A 472 2.44 3.36 -20.24
CA ASN A 472 2.27 2.94 -21.62
C ASN A 472 2.88 1.54 -21.87
N ILE A 473 3.06 0.74 -20.81
CA ILE A 473 3.54 -0.64 -20.91
C ILE A 473 2.33 -1.58 -21.08
N LYS A 474 2.51 -2.63 -21.88
CA LYS A 474 1.54 -3.71 -22.01
C LYS A 474 2.07 -4.93 -21.28
N PHE A 475 1.59 -5.15 -20.07
CA PHE A 475 1.88 -6.35 -19.29
C PHE A 475 0.83 -7.42 -19.59
N GLY A 476 1.25 -8.50 -20.26
CA GLY A 476 0.35 -9.57 -20.72
C GLY A 476 -0.29 -10.36 -19.59
N TRP A 477 0.37 -10.48 -18.45
CA TRP A 477 -0.14 -11.22 -17.29
C TRP A 477 -1.35 -10.54 -16.62
N PRO A 478 -1.26 -9.32 -16.07
CA PRO A 478 -2.42 -8.60 -15.54
C PRO A 478 -3.49 -8.29 -16.59
N MET A 479 -3.11 -8.16 -17.87
CA MET A 479 -4.08 -8.03 -18.97
C MET A 479 -4.91 -9.30 -19.16
N SER A 480 -4.28 -10.47 -19.13
CA SER A 480 -4.97 -11.76 -19.22
C SER A 480 -5.93 -11.94 -18.05
N PHE A 481 -5.49 -11.61 -16.83
CA PHE A 481 -6.36 -11.60 -15.67
C PHE A 481 -7.57 -10.68 -15.85
N SER A 482 -7.37 -9.47 -16.38
CA SER A 482 -8.46 -8.52 -16.67
C SER A 482 -9.48 -9.08 -17.65
N VAL A 483 -9.02 -9.70 -18.74
CA VAL A 483 -9.89 -10.34 -19.75
C VAL A 483 -10.68 -11.50 -19.13
N ALA A 484 -10.04 -12.31 -18.29
CA ALA A 484 -10.71 -13.40 -17.59
C ALA A 484 -11.81 -12.90 -16.64
N LEU A 485 -11.57 -11.82 -15.89
CA LEU A 485 -12.55 -11.22 -14.99
C LEU A 485 -13.73 -10.58 -15.74
N LEU A 486 -13.47 -9.84 -16.82
CA LEU A 486 -14.53 -9.27 -17.67
C LEU A 486 -15.40 -10.39 -18.28
N SER A 487 -14.77 -11.46 -18.76
CA SER A 487 -15.46 -12.63 -19.32
C SER A 487 -16.25 -13.39 -18.25
N TRP A 488 -15.71 -13.49 -17.03
CA TRP A 488 -16.46 -14.05 -15.91
C TRP A 488 -17.70 -13.21 -15.59
N ALA A 489 -17.59 -11.88 -15.54
CA ALA A 489 -18.75 -11.01 -15.33
C ALA A 489 -19.80 -11.17 -16.45
N ALA A 490 -19.37 -11.19 -17.71
CA ALA A 490 -20.24 -11.36 -18.87
C ALA A 490 -20.98 -12.71 -18.85
N THR A 491 -20.26 -13.81 -18.59
CA THR A 491 -20.86 -15.16 -18.55
C THR A 491 -21.80 -15.36 -17.36
N GLU A 492 -21.53 -14.70 -16.24
CA GLU A 492 -22.30 -14.88 -15.02
C GLU A 492 -23.56 -13.99 -14.97
N TYR A 493 -23.46 -12.77 -15.47
CA TYR A 493 -24.48 -11.73 -15.34
C TYR A 493 -24.95 -11.17 -16.68
N GLU A 494 -24.91 -12.00 -17.74
CA GLU A 494 -25.24 -11.62 -19.12
C GLU A 494 -26.58 -10.87 -19.20
N ALA A 495 -27.63 -11.44 -18.60
CA ALA A 495 -28.98 -10.88 -18.65
C ALA A 495 -29.06 -9.51 -17.97
N GLN A 496 -28.40 -9.35 -16.83
CA GLN A 496 -28.36 -8.10 -16.07
C GLN A 496 -27.62 -7.01 -16.83
N ILE A 497 -26.46 -7.35 -17.39
CA ILE A 497 -25.62 -6.42 -18.16
C ILE A 497 -26.29 -6.04 -19.49
N ALA A 498 -27.00 -6.99 -20.12
CA ALA A 498 -27.83 -6.74 -21.31
C ALA A 498 -28.98 -5.79 -21.00
N ALA A 499 -29.70 -5.99 -19.89
CA ALA A 499 -30.78 -5.11 -19.47
C ALA A 499 -30.29 -3.67 -19.16
N ALA A 500 -29.03 -3.52 -18.73
CA ALA A 500 -28.37 -2.23 -18.56
C ALA A 500 -27.85 -1.61 -19.88
N GLY A 501 -28.01 -2.30 -21.01
CA GLY A 501 -27.52 -1.84 -22.32
C GLY A 501 -25.99 -1.80 -22.43
N GLN A 502 -25.27 -2.56 -21.59
CA GLN A 502 -23.81 -2.52 -21.53
C GLN A 502 -23.13 -3.77 -22.14
N LEU A 503 -23.90 -4.78 -22.54
CA LEU A 503 -23.34 -6.07 -22.96
C LEU A 503 -22.43 -5.96 -24.20
N ASP A 504 -22.83 -5.21 -25.22
CA ASP A 504 -22.02 -5.04 -26.44
C ASP A 504 -20.72 -4.28 -26.17
N TYR A 505 -20.74 -3.29 -25.26
CA TYR A 505 -19.53 -2.59 -24.84
C TYR A 505 -18.60 -3.51 -24.04
N LEU A 506 -19.16 -4.37 -23.19
CA LEU A 506 -18.39 -5.38 -22.48
C LEU A 506 -17.78 -6.41 -23.45
N HIS A 507 -18.54 -6.87 -24.45
CA HIS A 507 -18.03 -7.72 -25.52
C HIS A 507 -16.86 -7.04 -26.26
N SER A 508 -17.00 -5.76 -26.63
CA SER A 508 -15.94 -4.98 -27.26
C SER A 508 -14.68 -4.91 -26.38
N ALA A 509 -14.84 -4.71 -25.07
CA ALA A 509 -13.73 -4.67 -24.13
C ALA A 509 -13.02 -6.03 -24.00
N ILE A 510 -13.77 -7.13 -23.92
CA ILE A 510 -13.20 -8.49 -23.85
C ILE A 510 -12.45 -8.81 -25.14
N ARG A 511 -13.09 -8.60 -26.30
CA ARG A 511 -12.50 -8.88 -27.61
C ARG A 511 -11.18 -8.13 -27.82
N TRP A 512 -11.10 -6.86 -27.43
CA TRP A 512 -9.88 -6.06 -27.59
C TRP A 512 -8.66 -6.64 -26.86
N GLY A 513 -8.87 -7.14 -25.62
CA GLY A 513 -7.81 -7.78 -24.85
C GLY A 513 -7.50 -9.19 -25.38
N ALA A 514 -8.53 -9.98 -25.69
CA ALA A 514 -8.37 -11.33 -26.24
C ALA A 514 -7.65 -11.31 -27.61
N ASP A 515 -7.94 -10.35 -28.48
CA ASP A 515 -7.26 -10.16 -29.77
C ASP A 515 -5.76 -9.92 -29.59
N PHE A 516 -5.36 -9.17 -28.56
CA PHE A 516 -3.94 -8.99 -28.26
C PHE A 516 -3.29 -10.30 -27.78
N ILE A 517 -3.95 -11.06 -26.90
CA ILE A 517 -3.44 -12.35 -26.43
C ILE A 517 -3.27 -13.33 -27.61
N LEU A 518 -4.25 -13.37 -28.53
CA LEU A 518 -4.18 -14.16 -29.77
C LEU A 518 -3.01 -13.74 -30.67
N LYS A 519 -2.74 -12.45 -30.79
CA LYS A 519 -1.58 -11.94 -31.54
C LYS A 519 -0.25 -12.27 -30.87
N ALA A 520 -0.22 -12.24 -29.54
CA ALA A 520 0.96 -12.48 -28.74
C ALA A 520 1.35 -13.96 -28.69
N HIS A 521 0.40 -14.87 -28.85
CA HIS A 521 0.66 -16.31 -28.99
C HIS A 521 1.01 -16.64 -30.45
N THR A 522 2.30 -16.57 -30.78
CA THR A 522 2.78 -16.64 -32.17
C THR A 522 3.13 -18.05 -32.62
N SER A 523 3.30 -18.98 -31.69
CA SER A 523 3.49 -20.40 -31.94
C SER A 523 3.06 -21.22 -30.72
N PRO A 524 2.87 -22.55 -30.83
CA PRO A 524 2.47 -23.40 -29.70
C PRO A 524 3.38 -23.36 -28.46
N THR A 525 4.58 -22.78 -28.57
CA THR A 525 5.53 -22.63 -27.45
C THR A 525 6.14 -21.24 -27.40
N THR A 526 5.49 -20.22 -27.95
CA THR A 526 5.97 -18.82 -27.91
C THR A 526 4.82 -17.89 -27.58
N LEU A 527 4.94 -17.18 -26.45
CA LEU A 527 4.00 -16.16 -26.03
C LEU A 527 4.77 -14.87 -25.71
N TYR A 528 4.43 -13.79 -26.39
CA TYR A 528 4.87 -12.45 -26.01
C TYR A 528 4.11 -11.99 -24.77
N THR A 529 4.85 -11.65 -23.73
CA THR A 529 4.31 -11.38 -22.39
C THR A 529 4.39 -9.91 -22.02
N GLN A 530 5.21 -9.12 -22.72
CA GLN A 530 5.36 -7.70 -22.45
C GLN A 530 5.79 -6.92 -23.69
N VAL A 531 5.25 -5.70 -23.84
CA VAL A 531 5.71 -4.70 -24.82
C VAL A 531 5.96 -3.38 -24.11
N GLY A 532 7.21 -2.93 -24.13
CA GLY A 532 7.72 -1.85 -23.29
C GLY A 532 8.50 -2.37 -22.08
N ASP A 533 9.30 -1.52 -21.45
CA ASP A 533 10.03 -1.84 -20.22
C ASP A 533 10.03 -0.67 -19.24
N GLY A 534 10.69 -0.83 -18.09
CA GLY A 534 10.72 0.17 -17.03
C GLY A 534 11.28 1.54 -17.42
N SER A 535 11.93 1.69 -18.58
CA SER A 535 12.29 3.00 -19.11
C SER A 535 11.07 3.86 -19.47
N ASP A 536 9.91 3.26 -19.73
CA ASP A 536 8.63 3.99 -19.88
C ASP A 536 8.29 4.84 -18.65
N HIS A 537 8.71 4.39 -17.47
CA HIS A 537 8.51 5.11 -16.21
C HIS A 537 9.48 6.26 -15.99
N SER A 538 10.47 6.42 -16.87
CA SER A 538 11.38 7.57 -16.89
C SER A 538 10.83 8.74 -17.70
N CYS A 539 9.63 8.59 -18.31
CA CYS A 539 8.98 9.60 -19.14
C CYS A 539 7.49 9.76 -18.78
N TRP A 540 6.98 10.98 -18.94
CA TRP A 540 5.58 11.31 -18.69
C TRP A 540 4.86 11.78 -19.96
N GLU A 541 4.74 10.89 -20.94
CA GLU A 541 4.20 11.19 -22.26
C GLU A 541 2.83 10.54 -22.45
N ARG A 542 1.90 11.23 -23.13
CA ARG A 542 0.67 10.59 -23.58
C ARG A 542 0.99 9.46 -24.57
N PRO A 543 0.16 8.39 -24.65
CA PRO A 543 0.43 7.24 -25.51
C PRO A 543 0.77 7.58 -26.97
N GLU A 544 0.14 8.60 -27.53
CA GLU A 544 0.25 8.99 -28.94
C GLU A 544 1.60 9.66 -29.28
N ASP A 545 2.28 10.23 -28.28
CA ASP A 545 3.57 10.92 -28.44
C ASP A 545 4.77 10.05 -28.04
N MET A 546 4.48 8.91 -27.41
CA MET A 546 5.46 8.03 -26.77
C MET A 546 6.59 7.64 -27.72
N ASP A 547 7.82 7.91 -27.31
CA ASP A 547 9.04 7.48 -28.01
C ASP A 547 9.99 6.63 -27.15
N THR A 548 9.52 6.19 -25.98
CA THR A 548 10.23 5.28 -25.08
C THR A 548 10.49 3.92 -25.75
N PRO A 549 11.59 3.21 -25.42
CA PRO A 549 11.86 1.88 -25.94
C PRO A 549 10.69 0.91 -25.72
N ARG A 550 10.22 0.30 -26.82
CA ARG A 550 9.14 -0.69 -26.81
C ARG A 550 9.66 -2.12 -26.92
N ASN A 551 10.57 -2.45 -26.00
CA ASN A 551 11.23 -3.75 -25.96
C ASN A 551 10.21 -4.89 -25.79
N LEU A 552 10.50 -6.01 -26.43
CA LEU A 552 9.63 -7.19 -26.45
C LEU A 552 10.17 -8.24 -25.49
N PHE A 553 9.28 -8.84 -24.71
CA PHE A 553 9.63 -9.96 -23.83
C PHE A 553 8.70 -11.11 -24.14
N GLU A 554 9.29 -12.30 -24.31
CA GLU A 554 8.56 -13.53 -24.61
C GLU A 554 8.97 -14.64 -23.65
N ILE A 555 8.08 -15.62 -23.53
CA ILE A 555 8.39 -16.91 -22.93
C ILE A 555 8.40 -17.97 -24.01
N THR A 556 9.26 -18.95 -23.82
CA THR A 556 9.43 -20.08 -24.75
C THR A 556 9.53 -21.40 -23.99
N ALA A 557 9.57 -22.52 -24.70
CA ALA A 557 9.90 -23.81 -24.09
C ALA A 557 11.25 -23.83 -23.33
N ALA A 558 12.21 -22.97 -23.72
CA ALA A 558 13.52 -22.87 -23.08
C ALA A 558 13.55 -21.85 -21.92
N THR A 559 12.68 -20.85 -21.97
CA THR A 559 12.52 -19.78 -20.97
C THR A 559 11.04 -19.68 -20.58
N PRO A 560 10.53 -20.65 -19.81
CA PRO A 560 9.11 -20.74 -19.50
C PRO A 560 8.63 -19.61 -18.57
N GLY A 561 7.33 -19.35 -18.61
CA GLY A 561 6.60 -18.53 -17.65
C GLY A 561 5.20 -19.10 -17.50
N THR A 562 5.04 -20.04 -16.57
CA THR A 562 3.81 -20.83 -16.41
C THR A 562 2.63 -19.96 -16.03
N GLU A 563 2.84 -18.99 -15.15
CA GLU A 563 1.80 -18.09 -14.63
C GLU A 563 1.09 -17.37 -15.78
N VAL A 564 1.86 -16.62 -16.57
CA VAL A 564 1.32 -15.80 -17.67
C VAL A 564 0.74 -16.65 -18.80
N ALA A 565 1.31 -17.82 -19.10
CA ALA A 565 0.75 -18.73 -20.11
C ALA A 565 -0.59 -19.36 -19.65
N ALA A 566 -0.68 -19.81 -18.40
CA ALA A 566 -1.89 -20.42 -17.86
C ALA A 566 -3.00 -19.38 -17.64
N ASP A 567 -2.65 -18.14 -17.28
CA ASP A 567 -3.63 -17.06 -17.14
C ASP A 567 -4.10 -16.54 -18.52
N ALA A 568 -3.23 -16.51 -19.54
CA ALA A 568 -3.63 -16.29 -20.92
C ALA A 568 -4.59 -17.38 -21.44
N ALA A 569 -4.34 -18.65 -21.08
CA ALA A 569 -5.27 -19.73 -21.38
C ALA A 569 -6.64 -19.53 -20.68
N ALA A 570 -6.64 -19.11 -19.41
CA ALA A 570 -7.86 -18.80 -18.68
C ALA A 570 -8.64 -17.64 -19.33
N ALA A 571 -7.94 -16.59 -19.77
CA ALA A 571 -8.52 -15.45 -20.46
C ALA A 571 -9.23 -15.86 -21.76
N LEU A 572 -8.56 -16.64 -22.61
CA LEU A 572 -9.15 -17.09 -23.88
C LEU A 572 -10.26 -18.13 -23.68
N ALA A 573 -10.12 -19.06 -22.72
CA ALA A 573 -11.14 -20.05 -22.41
C ALA A 573 -12.41 -19.43 -21.82
N SER A 574 -12.29 -18.41 -20.98
CA SER A 574 -13.44 -17.67 -20.46
C SER A 574 -14.07 -16.77 -21.54
N ALA A 575 -13.27 -16.12 -22.39
CA ALA A 575 -13.77 -15.35 -23.54
C ALA A 575 -14.51 -16.23 -24.56
N TYR A 576 -14.07 -17.47 -24.79
CA TYR A 576 -14.80 -18.45 -25.61
C TYR A 576 -16.26 -18.58 -25.15
N MET A 577 -16.50 -18.71 -23.85
CA MET A 577 -17.84 -18.88 -23.30
C MET A 577 -18.75 -17.66 -23.53
N VAL A 578 -18.16 -16.46 -23.67
CA VAL A 578 -18.89 -15.23 -24.00
C VAL A 578 -19.25 -15.21 -25.48
N PHE A 579 -18.32 -15.58 -26.36
CA PHE A 579 -18.48 -15.45 -27.79
C PHE A 579 -19.08 -16.66 -28.50
N GLU A 580 -19.23 -17.80 -27.83
CA GLU A 580 -19.77 -19.03 -28.45
C GLU A 580 -21.11 -18.81 -29.17
N SER A 581 -22.01 -18.02 -28.57
CA SER A 581 -23.32 -17.66 -29.14
C SER A 581 -23.33 -16.38 -29.97
N VAL A 582 -22.25 -15.58 -29.92
CA VAL A 582 -22.15 -14.24 -30.53
C VAL A 582 -21.36 -14.28 -31.85
N ASP A 583 -20.25 -15.03 -31.87
CA ASP A 583 -19.31 -15.17 -32.99
C ASP A 583 -18.60 -16.52 -32.86
N SER A 584 -19.21 -17.57 -33.41
CA SER A 584 -18.77 -18.96 -33.24
C SER A 584 -17.38 -19.23 -33.82
N ASP A 585 -17.02 -18.59 -34.93
CA ASP A 585 -15.72 -18.78 -35.59
C ASP A 585 -14.60 -18.16 -34.74
N TYR A 586 -14.83 -16.96 -34.21
CA TYR A 586 -13.92 -16.34 -33.27
C TYR A 586 -13.81 -17.15 -31.97
N ALA A 587 -14.93 -17.62 -31.42
CA ALA A 587 -14.94 -18.48 -30.25
C ALA A 587 -14.12 -19.75 -30.47
N ALA A 588 -14.31 -20.45 -31.60
CA ALA A 588 -13.52 -21.64 -31.93
C ALA A 588 -12.01 -21.36 -31.92
N LYS A 589 -11.58 -20.22 -32.48
CA LYS A 589 -10.18 -19.78 -32.43
C LYS A 589 -9.70 -19.52 -30.99
N LEU A 590 -10.49 -18.81 -30.18
CA LEU A 590 -10.16 -18.57 -28.77
C LEU A 590 -9.94 -19.88 -28.01
N LEU A 591 -10.82 -20.87 -28.22
CA LEU A 591 -10.72 -22.15 -27.53
C LEU A 591 -9.52 -22.98 -27.99
N GLU A 592 -9.21 -22.98 -29.29
CA GLU A 592 -8.02 -23.65 -29.82
C GLU A 592 -6.75 -23.10 -29.17
N GLU A 593 -6.59 -21.77 -29.16
CA GLU A 593 -5.41 -21.11 -28.59
C GLU A 593 -5.36 -21.25 -27.07
N ALA A 594 -6.50 -21.22 -26.38
CA ALA A 594 -6.57 -21.47 -24.93
C ALA A 594 -6.01 -22.85 -24.55
N LYS A 595 -6.36 -23.89 -25.33
CA LYS A 595 -5.84 -25.25 -25.10
C LYS A 595 -4.34 -25.33 -25.34
N ALA A 596 -3.86 -24.71 -26.41
CA ALA A 596 -2.44 -24.67 -26.75
C ALA A 596 -1.61 -23.95 -25.68
N LEU A 597 -2.07 -22.79 -25.20
CA LEU A 597 -1.43 -22.04 -24.12
C LEU A 597 -1.38 -22.82 -22.80
N PHE A 598 -2.46 -23.52 -22.45
CA PHE A 598 -2.46 -24.36 -21.25
C PHE A 598 -1.52 -25.56 -21.38
N GLU A 599 -1.50 -26.23 -22.54
CA GLU A 599 -0.53 -27.30 -22.80
C GLU A 599 0.91 -26.76 -22.67
N PHE A 600 1.19 -25.58 -23.23
CA PHE A 600 2.48 -24.93 -23.11
C PHE A 600 2.86 -24.65 -21.65
N ALA A 601 1.95 -24.05 -20.88
CA ALA A 601 2.15 -23.74 -19.46
C ALA A 601 2.43 -24.99 -18.62
N ASP A 602 1.63 -26.04 -18.80
CA ASP A 602 1.70 -27.26 -17.99
C ASP A 602 2.91 -28.14 -18.36
N LYS A 603 3.26 -28.19 -19.64
CA LYS A 603 4.37 -29.01 -20.15
C LYS A 603 5.74 -28.39 -19.85
N TYR A 604 5.85 -27.07 -19.89
CA TYR A 604 7.10 -26.35 -19.64
C TYR A 604 6.95 -25.47 -18.40
N ARG A 605 7.04 -26.11 -17.23
CA ARG A 605 6.85 -25.41 -15.95
C ARG A 605 8.08 -24.60 -15.54
N GLY A 606 7.87 -23.33 -15.22
CA GLY A 606 8.86 -22.45 -14.62
C GLY A 606 8.30 -21.05 -14.38
N SER A 607 8.70 -20.45 -13.26
CA SER A 607 8.14 -19.17 -12.83
C SER A 607 8.53 -18.02 -13.74
N TYR A 608 7.55 -17.19 -14.06
CA TYR A 608 7.71 -15.96 -14.81
C TYR A 608 8.42 -14.89 -13.98
N GLN A 609 9.42 -14.23 -14.57
CA GLN A 609 10.23 -13.21 -13.89
C GLN A 609 10.43 -11.92 -14.70
N ALA A 610 9.99 -11.89 -15.96
CA ALA A 610 10.37 -10.82 -16.89
C ALA A 610 9.73 -9.46 -16.55
N SER A 611 8.61 -9.42 -15.83
CA SER A 611 7.93 -8.19 -15.43
C SER A 611 8.32 -7.67 -14.04
N CYS A 612 9.26 -8.29 -13.33
CA CYS A 612 9.78 -7.73 -12.07
C CYS A 612 10.57 -6.43 -12.32
N PRO A 613 10.47 -5.41 -11.43
CA PRO A 613 9.79 -5.39 -10.14
C PRO A 613 8.30 -4.98 -10.18
N PHE A 614 7.68 -4.89 -11.36
CA PHE A 614 6.28 -4.45 -11.51
C PHE A 614 5.30 -5.57 -11.18
N TYR A 615 5.40 -6.68 -11.91
CA TYR A 615 4.56 -7.87 -11.74
C TYR A 615 5.46 -9.08 -11.47
N CYS A 616 5.75 -9.31 -10.19
CA CYS A 616 6.52 -10.45 -9.72
C CYS A 616 5.59 -11.58 -9.27
N SER A 617 6.02 -12.82 -9.53
CA SER A 617 5.36 -14.02 -9.00
C SER A 617 5.64 -14.16 -7.51
N PHE A 618 4.62 -13.94 -6.68
CA PHE A 618 4.68 -14.16 -5.23
C PHE A 618 3.92 -15.40 -4.78
N SER A 619 2.85 -15.79 -5.47
CA SER A 619 2.05 -16.99 -5.18
C SER A 619 2.63 -18.29 -5.74
N GLY A 620 3.46 -18.21 -6.80
CA GLY A 620 3.89 -19.38 -7.57
C GLY A 620 3.13 -19.47 -8.89
N TYR A 621 3.05 -20.67 -9.47
CA TYR A 621 2.29 -20.90 -10.72
C TYR A 621 1.17 -21.93 -10.59
N GLU A 622 1.09 -22.58 -9.43
CA GLU A 622 0.15 -23.64 -9.16
C GLU A 622 -1.30 -23.14 -9.21
N ASP A 623 -1.53 -21.90 -8.76
CA ASP A 623 -2.85 -21.28 -8.78
C ASP A 623 -3.30 -20.90 -10.20
N GLU A 624 -2.43 -20.44 -11.08
CA GLU A 624 -2.76 -20.18 -12.50
C GLU A 624 -3.02 -21.47 -13.25
N LEU A 625 -2.27 -22.55 -12.96
CA LEU A 625 -2.57 -23.86 -13.55
C LEU A 625 -3.95 -24.36 -13.11
N LEU A 626 -4.31 -24.23 -11.84
CA LEU A 626 -5.67 -24.56 -11.37
C LEU A 626 -6.72 -23.66 -12.02
N TRP A 627 -6.45 -22.36 -12.14
CA TRP A 627 -7.33 -21.38 -12.76
C TRP A 627 -7.58 -21.64 -14.25
N GLY A 628 -6.51 -21.83 -15.03
CA GLY A 628 -6.57 -22.17 -16.45
C GLY A 628 -7.29 -23.49 -16.70
N ALA A 629 -6.96 -24.53 -15.94
CA ALA A 629 -7.67 -25.81 -16.03
C ALA A 629 -9.16 -25.67 -15.67
N THR A 630 -9.49 -24.87 -14.66
CA THR A 630 -10.88 -24.61 -14.26
C THR A 630 -11.67 -23.94 -15.39
N TRP A 631 -11.12 -22.92 -16.04
CA TRP A 631 -11.79 -22.27 -17.17
C TRP A 631 -11.91 -23.17 -18.38
N LEU A 632 -10.87 -23.93 -18.72
CA LEU A 632 -10.93 -24.91 -19.80
C LEU A 632 -11.96 -26.00 -19.52
N PHE A 633 -12.05 -26.50 -18.28
CA PHE A 633 -13.12 -27.41 -17.89
C PHE A 633 -14.51 -26.77 -18.07
N LYS A 634 -14.68 -25.51 -17.66
CA LYS A 634 -15.95 -24.80 -17.81
C LYS A 634 -16.35 -24.62 -19.26
N ALA A 635 -15.39 -24.26 -20.12
CA ALA A 635 -15.57 -24.06 -21.55
C ALA A 635 -15.86 -25.36 -22.31
N THR A 636 -15.13 -26.44 -22.02
CA THR A 636 -15.16 -27.66 -22.84
C THR A 636 -15.99 -28.79 -22.27
N LYS A 637 -16.21 -28.80 -20.94
CA LYS A 637 -16.66 -29.97 -20.17
C LYS A 637 -15.77 -31.22 -20.32
N ASP A 638 -14.55 -31.06 -20.83
CA ASP A 638 -13.62 -32.15 -21.01
C ASP A 638 -13.09 -32.62 -19.65
N VAL A 639 -13.24 -33.92 -19.39
CA VAL A 639 -12.87 -34.56 -18.13
C VAL A 639 -11.39 -34.43 -17.82
N GLN A 640 -10.51 -34.26 -18.82
CA GLN A 640 -9.07 -34.14 -18.58
C GLN A 640 -8.72 -32.96 -17.66
N TYR A 641 -9.40 -31.82 -17.83
CA TYR A 641 -9.18 -30.62 -17.02
C TYR A 641 -9.78 -30.79 -15.61
N LEU A 642 -10.91 -31.49 -15.49
CA LEU A 642 -11.46 -31.86 -14.20
C LEU A 642 -10.52 -32.82 -13.45
N THR A 643 -9.95 -33.80 -14.15
CA THR A 643 -8.94 -34.71 -13.59
C THR A 643 -7.69 -33.95 -13.18
N PHE A 644 -7.25 -32.95 -13.96
CA PHE A 644 -6.12 -32.10 -13.60
C PHE A 644 -6.35 -31.38 -12.26
N VAL A 645 -7.48 -30.69 -12.09
CA VAL A 645 -7.77 -30.00 -10.82
C VAL A 645 -7.97 -30.97 -9.65
N SER A 646 -8.55 -32.16 -9.87
CA SER A 646 -8.70 -33.17 -8.82
C SER A 646 -7.35 -33.76 -8.38
N ASN A 647 -6.44 -34.02 -9.32
CA ASN A 647 -5.13 -34.59 -9.03
C ASN A 647 -4.19 -33.58 -8.34
N ASN A 648 -4.37 -32.29 -8.59
CA ASN A 648 -3.53 -31.22 -8.06
C ASN A 648 -4.21 -30.42 -6.94
N GLN A 649 -5.26 -30.98 -6.33
CA GLN A 649 -6.03 -30.30 -5.29
C GLN A 649 -5.22 -29.94 -4.03
N ASN A 650 -4.08 -30.61 -3.82
CA ASN A 650 -3.13 -30.35 -2.74
C ASN A 650 -2.33 -29.06 -2.91
N TRP A 651 -2.36 -28.43 -4.09
CA TRP A 651 -1.80 -27.09 -4.28
C TRP A 651 -2.69 -26.01 -3.70
N SER A 652 -4.00 -26.26 -3.61
CA SER A 652 -4.94 -25.29 -3.07
C SER A 652 -4.81 -25.17 -1.55
N ASP A 653 -4.94 -23.95 -1.04
CA ASP A 653 -5.04 -23.65 0.40
C ASP A 653 -6.07 -22.54 0.66
N VAL A 654 -6.45 -22.33 1.92
CA VAL A 654 -7.23 -21.16 2.35
C VAL A 654 -6.36 -19.92 2.26
N VAL A 655 -6.61 -19.10 1.25
CA VAL A 655 -5.94 -17.80 1.07
C VAL A 655 -6.94 -16.66 1.24
N PRO A 656 -6.51 -15.51 1.78
CA PRO A 656 -7.43 -14.40 2.04
C PRO A 656 -7.58 -13.43 0.85
N GLU A 657 -6.86 -13.65 -0.26
CA GLU A 657 -6.80 -12.69 -1.37
C GLU A 657 -6.96 -13.33 -2.74
N PHE A 658 -7.57 -12.57 -3.65
CA PHE A 658 -7.70 -12.86 -5.07
C PHE A 658 -7.11 -11.68 -5.85
N SER A 659 -6.13 -11.90 -6.72
CA SER A 659 -5.42 -10.83 -7.40
C SER A 659 -4.90 -11.27 -8.77
N TRP A 660 -4.25 -10.33 -9.48
CA TRP A 660 -3.50 -10.65 -10.71
C TRP A 660 -2.33 -11.60 -10.46
N ASP A 661 -1.91 -11.81 -9.20
CA ASP A 661 -0.87 -12.76 -8.79
C ASP A 661 -1.51 -14.04 -8.25
N ASN A 662 -2.45 -13.95 -7.30
CA ASN A 662 -3.04 -15.13 -6.65
C ASN A 662 -4.44 -15.48 -7.18
N LYS A 663 -4.59 -16.65 -7.82
CA LYS A 663 -5.83 -17.11 -8.49
C LYS A 663 -6.57 -18.20 -7.72
N PHE A 664 -6.04 -18.65 -6.58
CA PHE A 664 -6.62 -19.76 -5.81
C PHE A 664 -8.09 -19.52 -5.50
N VAL A 665 -8.44 -18.34 -4.98
CA VAL A 665 -9.83 -17.99 -4.61
C VAL A 665 -10.78 -18.07 -5.82
N GLY A 666 -10.35 -17.57 -6.99
CA GLY A 666 -11.14 -17.63 -8.21
C GLY A 666 -11.40 -19.07 -8.64
N ALA A 667 -10.35 -19.89 -8.71
CA ALA A 667 -10.47 -21.31 -9.05
C ALA A 667 -11.33 -22.07 -8.03
N GLN A 668 -11.12 -21.83 -6.73
CA GLN A 668 -11.88 -22.45 -5.64
C GLN A 668 -13.37 -22.12 -5.73
N ALA A 669 -13.74 -20.85 -5.93
CA ALA A 669 -15.14 -20.45 -6.03
C ALA A 669 -15.83 -21.11 -7.23
N LEU A 670 -15.17 -21.14 -8.39
CA LEU A 670 -15.67 -21.78 -9.61
C LEU A 670 -15.82 -23.30 -9.44
N LEU A 671 -14.85 -23.98 -8.82
CA LEU A 671 -14.89 -25.42 -8.56
C LEU A 671 -15.86 -25.80 -7.43
N ALA A 672 -16.06 -24.91 -6.46
CA ALA A 672 -17.08 -25.09 -5.42
C ALA A 672 -18.48 -25.18 -6.03
N LYS A 673 -18.79 -24.43 -7.10
CA LYS A 673 -20.05 -24.59 -7.86
C LYS A 673 -20.21 -26.03 -8.38
N GLU A 674 -19.13 -26.62 -8.89
CA GLU A 674 -19.16 -27.98 -9.43
C GLU A 674 -19.33 -29.04 -8.33
N TYR A 675 -18.71 -28.81 -7.16
CA TYR A 675 -18.98 -29.60 -5.94
C TYR A 675 -20.45 -29.54 -5.53
N LEU A 676 -21.03 -28.34 -5.46
CA LEU A 676 -22.43 -28.13 -5.13
C LEU A 676 -23.40 -28.78 -6.13
N ALA A 677 -22.95 -28.99 -7.37
CA ALA A 677 -23.67 -29.75 -8.40
C ALA A 677 -23.47 -31.27 -8.32
N GLY A 678 -22.81 -31.78 -7.27
CA GLY A 678 -22.67 -33.21 -6.98
C GLY A 678 -21.29 -33.83 -7.28
N LYS A 679 -20.30 -33.03 -7.71
CA LYS A 679 -18.92 -33.52 -7.90
C LYS A 679 -18.16 -33.56 -6.58
N ASN A 680 -18.46 -34.57 -5.76
CA ASN A 680 -17.99 -34.66 -4.37
C ASN A 680 -16.46 -34.66 -4.20
N ASP A 681 -15.71 -35.09 -5.22
CA ASP A 681 -14.23 -35.10 -5.21
C ASP A 681 -13.61 -33.69 -5.12
N LEU A 682 -14.42 -32.64 -5.32
CA LEU A 682 -14.01 -31.23 -5.26
C LEU A 682 -14.31 -30.57 -3.90
N ALA A 683 -14.62 -31.35 -2.85
CA ALA A 683 -15.00 -30.84 -1.53
C ALA A 683 -13.96 -29.89 -0.90
N ILE A 684 -12.68 -30.08 -1.19
CA ILE A 684 -11.61 -29.23 -0.69
C ILE A 684 -11.74 -27.79 -1.22
N TYR A 685 -12.09 -27.60 -2.49
CA TYR A 685 -12.29 -26.28 -3.08
C TYR A 685 -13.47 -25.54 -2.45
N LYS A 686 -14.54 -26.27 -2.11
CA LYS A 686 -15.66 -25.73 -1.32
C LYS A 686 -15.21 -25.27 0.06
N THR A 687 -14.38 -26.08 0.73
CA THR A 687 -13.83 -25.76 2.05
C THR A 687 -12.95 -24.52 2.00
N HIS A 688 -12.13 -24.37 0.96
CA HIS A 688 -11.26 -23.21 0.81
C HIS A 688 -12.03 -21.93 0.41
N ALA A 689 -13.07 -22.05 -0.42
CA ALA A 689 -13.98 -20.93 -0.71
C ALA A 689 -14.73 -20.45 0.55
N ASP A 690 -15.16 -21.37 1.44
CA ASP A 690 -15.68 -20.99 2.76
C ASP A 690 -14.61 -20.29 3.61
N GLY A 691 -13.39 -20.82 3.61
CA GLY A 691 -12.25 -20.23 4.31
C GLY A 691 -11.93 -18.80 3.85
N PHE A 692 -12.07 -18.51 2.55
CA PHE A 692 -11.95 -17.15 2.01
C PHE A 692 -13.02 -16.22 2.59
N VAL A 693 -14.30 -16.61 2.57
CA VAL A 693 -15.38 -15.85 3.23
C VAL A 693 -15.03 -15.59 4.69
N CYS A 694 -14.63 -16.64 5.43
CA CYS A 694 -14.26 -16.51 6.83
C CYS A 694 -13.01 -15.66 7.08
N SER A 695 -12.15 -15.47 6.09
CA SER A 695 -10.97 -14.62 6.17
C SER A 695 -11.31 -13.13 6.02
N LEU A 696 -12.48 -12.81 5.45
CA LEU A 696 -12.90 -11.43 5.17
C LEU A 696 -14.04 -10.94 6.07
N MET A 697 -14.96 -11.82 6.48
CA MET A 697 -16.17 -11.39 7.18
C MET A 697 -15.86 -10.82 8.58
N PRO A 698 -16.28 -9.57 8.89
CA PRO A 698 -16.06 -8.95 10.19
C PRO A 698 -16.68 -9.76 11.34
N GLY A 699 -15.90 -10.00 12.40
CA GLY A 699 -16.31 -10.81 13.55
C GLY A 699 -16.07 -12.32 13.39
N SER A 700 -15.49 -12.75 12.27
CA SER A 700 -15.07 -14.14 12.07
C SER A 700 -13.90 -14.49 12.99
N GLY A 701 -13.93 -15.69 13.57
CA GLY A 701 -12.83 -16.19 14.41
C GLY A 701 -11.52 -16.44 13.66
N THR A 702 -11.56 -16.46 12.32
CA THR A 702 -10.40 -16.70 11.43
C THR A 702 -10.15 -15.53 10.48
N VAL A 703 -10.67 -14.33 10.79
CA VAL A 703 -10.44 -13.13 9.98
C VAL A 703 -8.94 -12.89 9.75
N LYS A 704 -8.55 -12.62 8.51
CA LYS A 704 -7.17 -12.34 8.08
C LYS A 704 -7.01 -10.93 7.55
N ILE A 705 -8.02 -10.42 6.84
CA ILE A 705 -8.06 -9.05 6.34
C ILE A 705 -9.11 -8.29 7.15
N GLN A 706 -8.69 -7.17 7.73
CA GLN A 706 -9.57 -6.30 8.52
C GLN A 706 -10.15 -5.19 7.65
N THR A 707 -11.16 -4.52 8.18
CA THR A 707 -11.68 -3.30 7.59
C THR A 707 -11.02 -2.06 8.20
N THR A 708 -10.91 -0.99 7.41
CA THR A 708 -10.62 0.36 7.90
C THR A 708 -11.72 0.83 8.87
N PRO A 709 -11.50 1.92 9.65
CA PRO A 709 -12.56 2.51 10.46
C PRO A 709 -13.87 2.80 9.69
N GLY A 710 -13.77 3.15 8.40
CA GLY A 710 -14.87 3.40 7.48
C GLY A 710 -15.51 2.14 6.87
N GLY A 711 -14.98 0.93 7.15
CA GLY A 711 -15.58 -0.33 6.73
C GLY A 711 -15.06 -0.92 5.41
N LEU A 712 -13.99 -0.36 4.83
CA LEU A 712 -13.34 -0.87 3.62
C LEU A 712 -12.38 -2.01 3.94
N LEU A 713 -12.42 -3.12 3.22
CA LEU A 713 -11.39 -4.17 3.31
C LEU A 713 -10.00 -3.58 3.03
N PHE A 714 -9.04 -3.81 3.92
CA PHE A 714 -7.69 -3.27 3.79
C PHE A 714 -6.64 -4.37 3.83
N THR A 715 -6.14 -4.75 2.65
CA THR A 715 -5.13 -5.80 2.48
C THR A 715 -3.73 -5.23 2.57
N ARG A 716 -3.46 -4.13 1.86
CA ARG A 716 -2.15 -3.45 1.81
C ARG A 716 -2.32 -2.05 1.22
N ASP A 717 -1.40 -1.14 1.56
CA ASP A 717 -1.50 0.28 1.20
C ASP A 717 -1.37 0.53 -0.32
N THR A 718 -0.64 -0.33 -1.03
CA THR A 718 -0.45 -0.21 -2.48
C THR A 718 -1.65 -0.73 -3.27
N VAL A 719 -2.37 0.18 -3.94
CA VAL A 719 -3.50 -0.11 -4.83
C VAL A 719 -4.52 -1.04 -4.16
N ASN A 720 -4.89 -0.71 -2.91
CA ASN A 720 -5.73 -1.54 -2.06
C ASN A 720 -7.05 -1.94 -2.73
N LEU A 721 -7.66 -1.04 -3.51
CA LEU A 721 -8.94 -1.28 -4.16
C LEU A 721 -8.93 -2.41 -5.18
N GLN A 722 -7.77 -2.90 -5.66
CA GLN A 722 -7.69 -4.16 -6.41
C GLN A 722 -8.20 -5.34 -5.56
N TYR A 723 -7.77 -5.45 -4.31
CA TYR A 723 -8.17 -6.56 -3.44
C TYR A 723 -9.63 -6.42 -3.01
N VAL A 724 -10.11 -5.19 -2.83
CA VAL A 724 -11.50 -4.91 -2.47
C VAL A 724 -12.45 -5.32 -3.59
N THR A 725 -12.18 -4.89 -4.82
CA THR A 725 -13.03 -5.18 -5.98
C THR A 725 -13.06 -6.66 -6.33
N SER A 726 -11.91 -7.34 -6.29
CA SER A 726 -11.82 -8.78 -6.54
C SER A 726 -12.51 -9.59 -5.44
N ALA A 727 -12.36 -9.19 -4.17
CA ALA A 727 -13.07 -9.82 -3.06
C ALA A 727 -14.58 -9.65 -3.17
N ALA A 728 -15.06 -8.43 -3.42
CA ALA A 728 -16.49 -8.16 -3.59
C ALA A 728 -17.09 -9.01 -4.72
N MET A 729 -16.42 -9.08 -5.87
CA MET A 729 -16.84 -9.92 -7.01
C MET A 729 -17.00 -11.39 -6.60
N VAL A 730 -16.02 -11.98 -5.92
CA VAL A 730 -16.09 -13.39 -5.48
C VAL A 730 -17.16 -13.59 -4.41
N LEU A 731 -17.28 -12.70 -3.43
CA LEU A 731 -18.30 -12.80 -2.38
C LEU A 731 -19.72 -12.77 -2.97
N PHE A 732 -19.99 -11.91 -3.96
CA PHE A 732 -21.25 -11.93 -4.70
C PHE A 732 -21.47 -13.23 -5.45
N TYR A 733 -20.49 -13.65 -6.26
CA TYR A 733 -20.58 -14.89 -7.02
C TYR A 733 -20.87 -16.08 -6.11
N TYR A 734 -20.10 -16.21 -5.04
CA TYR A 734 -20.13 -17.38 -4.17
C TYR A 734 -21.38 -17.43 -3.29
N SER A 735 -21.83 -16.29 -2.76
CA SER A 735 -23.12 -16.22 -2.04
C SER A 735 -24.30 -16.60 -2.93
N ASN A 736 -24.31 -16.17 -4.20
CA ASN A 736 -25.32 -16.59 -5.18
C ASN A 736 -25.26 -18.10 -5.47
N ARG A 737 -24.06 -18.71 -5.48
CA ARG A 737 -23.89 -20.17 -5.65
C ARG A 737 -24.42 -20.96 -4.46
N LEU A 738 -24.14 -20.50 -3.25
CA LEU A 738 -24.68 -21.12 -2.03
C LEU A 738 -26.21 -21.06 -2.02
N GLU A 739 -26.79 -19.89 -2.32
CA GLU A 739 -28.24 -19.70 -2.37
C GLU A 739 -28.89 -20.59 -3.43
N SER A 740 -28.33 -20.66 -4.64
CA SER A 740 -28.82 -21.52 -5.72
C SER A 740 -28.79 -23.01 -5.36
N ALA A 741 -27.86 -23.41 -4.49
CA ALA A 741 -27.73 -24.78 -3.99
C ALA A 741 -28.57 -25.04 -2.71
N GLY A 742 -29.34 -24.07 -2.23
CA GLY A 742 -30.14 -24.19 -1.01
C GLY A 742 -29.31 -24.17 0.28
N ILE A 743 -28.07 -23.66 0.24
CA ILE A 743 -27.18 -23.53 1.40
C ILE A 743 -27.32 -22.11 1.97
N GLY A 744 -27.77 -22.02 3.23
CA GLY A 744 -28.14 -20.75 3.85
C GLY A 744 -26.97 -19.82 4.23
N GLY A 745 -25.72 -20.27 4.20
CA GLY A 745 -24.56 -19.47 4.62
C GLY A 745 -23.25 -20.24 4.77
N VAL A 746 -22.26 -19.58 5.37
CA VAL A 746 -20.92 -20.11 5.66
C VAL A 746 -20.66 -20.08 7.16
N GLN A 747 -20.24 -21.22 7.72
CA GLN A 747 -19.86 -21.36 9.11
C GLN A 747 -18.37 -21.00 9.31
N CYS A 748 -18.10 -20.00 10.13
CA CYS A 748 -16.77 -19.47 10.43
C CYS A 748 -16.45 -19.59 11.92
N SER A 749 -15.93 -20.75 12.33
CA SER A 749 -15.71 -21.09 13.74
C SER A 749 -16.99 -20.95 14.58
N SER A 750 -17.08 -19.94 15.46
CA SER A 750 -18.26 -19.67 16.29
C SER A 750 -19.30 -18.76 15.63
N ALA A 751 -18.98 -18.14 14.49
CA ALA A 751 -19.89 -17.27 13.75
C ALA A 751 -20.49 -18.01 12.54
N ASN A 752 -21.71 -17.65 12.17
CA ASN A 752 -22.36 -18.11 10.93
C ASN A 752 -22.80 -16.89 10.12
N TYR A 753 -22.41 -16.83 8.86
CA TYR A 753 -22.78 -15.75 7.95
C TYR A 753 -23.74 -16.26 6.90
N SER A 754 -24.97 -15.77 6.92
CA SER A 754 -25.94 -16.06 5.87
C SER A 754 -25.48 -15.52 4.51
N THR A 755 -25.99 -16.11 3.43
CA THR A 755 -25.74 -15.61 2.06
C THR A 755 -26.11 -14.13 1.92
N ALA A 756 -27.20 -13.70 2.56
CA ALA A 756 -27.61 -12.29 2.60
C ALA A 756 -26.60 -11.39 3.33
N GLN A 757 -26.00 -11.84 4.44
CA GLN A 757 -24.95 -11.07 5.14
C GLN A 757 -23.67 -10.96 4.32
N ILE A 758 -23.26 -12.05 3.65
CA ILE A 758 -22.09 -12.06 2.75
C ILE A 758 -22.32 -11.08 1.60
N ARG A 759 -23.50 -11.13 0.98
CA ARG A 759 -23.90 -10.24 -0.10
C ARG A 759 -23.97 -8.77 0.34
N ALA A 760 -24.53 -8.50 1.51
CA ALA A 760 -24.61 -7.15 2.08
C ALA A 760 -23.21 -6.57 2.36
N PHE A 761 -22.28 -7.39 2.84
CA PHE A 761 -20.88 -6.98 3.03
C PHE A 761 -20.19 -6.69 1.69
N ALA A 762 -20.35 -7.56 0.68
CA ALA A 762 -19.83 -7.30 -0.66
C ALA A 762 -20.37 -5.99 -1.26
N LYS A 763 -21.68 -5.73 -1.06
CA LYS A 763 -22.33 -4.47 -1.46
C LYS A 763 -21.74 -3.26 -0.74
N SER A 764 -21.46 -3.34 0.56
CA SER A 764 -20.86 -2.22 1.29
C SER A 764 -19.49 -1.84 0.74
N GLN A 765 -18.73 -2.80 0.19
CA GLN A 765 -17.44 -2.51 -0.46
C GLN A 765 -17.63 -1.74 -1.77
N VAL A 766 -18.62 -2.11 -2.59
CA VAL A 766 -18.97 -1.37 -3.81
C VAL A 766 -19.47 0.03 -3.47
N ASP A 767 -20.36 0.14 -2.48
CA ASP A 767 -20.90 1.42 -2.02
C ASP A 767 -19.81 2.34 -1.50
N TYR A 768 -18.83 1.80 -0.75
CA TYR A 768 -17.66 2.56 -0.29
C TYR A 768 -16.88 3.17 -1.45
N ILE A 769 -16.62 2.40 -2.53
CA ILE A 769 -15.95 2.90 -3.75
C ILE A 769 -16.77 4.02 -4.41
N LEU A 770 -18.10 3.92 -4.38
CA LEU A 770 -19.01 4.87 -5.01
C LEU A 770 -19.31 6.12 -4.16
N GLY A 771 -18.95 6.12 -2.88
CA GLY A 771 -18.99 7.30 -2.02
C GLY A 771 -19.47 7.08 -0.58
N ASP A 772 -19.83 5.85 -0.18
CA ASP A 772 -20.27 5.53 1.19
C ASP A 772 -19.05 5.32 2.10
N ASN A 773 -18.29 6.40 2.26
CA ASN A 773 -17.06 6.42 3.02
C ASN A 773 -16.98 7.70 3.86
N PRO A 774 -16.07 7.77 4.85
CA PRO A 774 -15.96 8.93 5.74
C PRO A 774 -15.78 10.29 5.03
N LEU A 775 -15.27 10.29 3.80
CA LEU A 775 -15.06 11.50 2.99
C LEU A 775 -16.28 11.88 2.13
N GLY A 776 -17.27 11.00 1.98
CA GLY A 776 -18.38 11.17 1.04
C GLY A 776 -17.89 11.36 -0.40
N TYR A 777 -16.84 10.63 -0.76
CA TYR A 777 -16.01 10.88 -1.94
C TYR A 777 -15.94 9.62 -2.82
N SER A 778 -16.36 9.67 -4.08
CA SER A 778 -16.24 8.49 -4.95
C SER A 778 -14.78 8.26 -5.34
N TYR A 779 -14.33 7.02 -5.33
CA TYR A 779 -13.02 6.61 -5.87
C TYR A 779 -13.08 6.23 -7.36
N MET A 780 -14.23 6.42 -8.02
CA MET A 780 -14.39 6.26 -9.46
C MET A 780 -14.47 7.63 -10.14
N VAL A 781 -13.57 7.89 -11.08
CA VAL A 781 -13.55 9.15 -11.83
C VAL A 781 -14.84 9.34 -12.63
N GLY A 782 -15.47 10.51 -12.45
CA GLY A 782 -16.72 10.87 -13.13
C GLY A 782 -18.00 10.31 -12.48
N TYR A 783 -17.90 9.57 -11.36
CA TYR A 783 -19.07 9.09 -10.63
C TYR A 783 -19.42 10.00 -9.45
N GLY A 784 -20.71 10.32 -9.30
CA GLY A 784 -21.18 11.25 -8.28
C GLY A 784 -20.68 12.69 -8.50
N THR A 785 -20.72 13.51 -7.45
CA THR A 785 -20.34 14.94 -7.51
C THR A 785 -18.93 15.24 -7.00
N LYS A 786 -18.27 14.26 -6.36
CA LYS A 786 -16.93 14.37 -5.78
C LYS A 786 -16.15 13.11 -6.13
N TYR A 787 -15.09 13.26 -6.92
CA TYR A 787 -14.24 12.18 -7.40
C TYR A 787 -12.82 12.70 -7.71
N PRO A 788 -11.79 11.81 -7.84
CA PRO A 788 -10.41 12.20 -8.13
C PRO A 788 -10.28 12.98 -9.43
N GLN A 789 -9.56 14.09 -9.39
CA GLN A 789 -9.28 14.92 -10.56
C GLN A 789 -7.83 14.81 -11.00
N ARG A 790 -6.95 14.21 -10.19
CA ARG A 790 -5.50 14.18 -10.41
C ARG A 790 -4.96 12.75 -10.37
N ILE A 791 -5.63 11.80 -11.02
CA ILE A 791 -5.18 10.41 -11.08
C ILE A 791 -3.79 10.26 -11.71
N HIS A 792 -3.00 9.30 -11.24
CA HIS A 792 -1.68 8.94 -11.80
C HIS A 792 -1.86 8.24 -13.15
N HIS A 793 -2.06 9.02 -14.22
CA HIS A 793 -2.28 8.47 -15.55
C HIS A 793 -1.80 9.44 -16.64
N ARG A 794 -0.88 8.98 -17.50
CA ARG A 794 -0.27 9.81 -18.56
C ARG A 794 -1.29 10.36 -19.55
N GLY A 795 -2.06 9.47 -20.19
CA GLY A 795 -3.10 9.87 -21.14
C GLY A 795 -4.18 10.80 -20.56
N ALA A 796 -4.52 10.66 -19.27
CA ALA A 796 -5.48 11.54 -18.62
C ALA A 796 -4.85 12.91 -18.28
N SER A 797 -3.63 12.93 -17.75
CA SER A 797 -2.97 14.14 -17.26
C SER A 797 -2.45 15.04 -18.37
N VAL A 798 -1.85 14.46 -19.41
CA VAL A 798 -1.29 15.18 -20.57
C VAL A 798 -2.42 15.56 -21.53
N ALA A 799 -2.41 16.79 -22.05
CA ALA A 799 -3.45 17.28 -22.97
C ALA A 799 -3.63 16.33 -24.18
N SER A 800 -4.88 16.11 -24.59
CA SER A 800 -5.18 15.26 -25.76
C SER A 800 -4.46 15.74 -27.02
N ILE A 801 -3.99 14.81 -27.85
CA ILE A 801 -3.43 15.09 -29.19
C ILE A 801 -4.41 15.84 -30.11
N LYS A 802 -5.72 15.71 -29.87
CA LYS A 802 -6.75 16.42 -30.65
C LYS A 802 -6.86 17.90 -30.28
N VAL A 803 -6.45 18.27 -29.06
CA VAL A 803 -6.49 19.65 -28.56
C VAL A 803 -5.11 20.30 -28.68
N HIS A 804 -4.05 19.54 -28.37
CA HIS A 804 -2.66 19.97 -28.45
C HIS A 804 -1.89 19.02 -29.39
N PRO A 805 -1.93 19.25 -30.73
CA PRO A 805 -1.37 18.32 -31.71
C PRO A 805 0.16 18.30 -31.74
N GLU A 806 0.81 19.30 -31.15
CA GLU A 806 2.26 19.29 -30.96
C GLU A 806 2.65 18.20 -29.96
N LYS A 807 3.79 17.56 -30.24
CA LYS A 807 4.34 16.50 -29.39
C LYS A 807 4.76 17.08 -28.04
N VAL A 808 4.30 16.45 -26.96
CA VAL A 808 4.76 16.70 -25.60
C VAL A 808 5.91 15.75 -25.31
N GLY A 809 7.12 16.29 -25.08
CA GLY A 809 8.30 15.47 -24.83
C GLY A 809 8.39 14.91 -23.41
N CYS A 810 9.19 13.85 -23.21
CA CYS A 810 9.40 13.14 -21.95
C CYS A 810 9.59 14.04 -20.73
N GLY A 811 10.54 14.99 -20.78
CA GLY A 811 10.80 15.92 -19.69
C GLY A 811 9.78 17.04 -19.54
N GLU A 812 9.19 17.48 -20.66
CA GLU A 812 8.12 18.48 -20.71
C GLU A 812 6.87 17.94 -20.02
N GLY A 813 6.53 16.68 -20.27
CA GLY A 813 5.47 15.95 -19.58
C GLY A 813 5.56 16.03 -18.06
N PHE A 814 6.77 15.90 -17.51
CA PHE A 814 6.99 16.05 -16.07
C PHE A 814 6.83 17.49 -15.59
N ALA A 815 7.39 18.45 -16.33
CA ALA A 815 7.38 19.86 -15.94
C ALA A 815 5.98 20.46 -15.99
N ASP A 816 5.24 20.20 -17.07
CA ASP A 816 4.03 20.94 -17.41
C ASP A 816 2.74 20.18 -17.05
N TYR A 817 2.81 18.86 -16.85
CA TYR A 817 1.65 18.03 -16.53
C TYR A 817 1.80 17.29 -15.21
N PHE A 818 2.80 16.42 -15.04
CA PHE A 818 2.92 15.54 -13.87
C PHE A 818 2.95 16.28 -12.52
N ASN A 819 3.82 17.27 -12.38
CA ASN A 819 4.06 17.97 -11.11
C ASN A 819 3.01 19.07 -10.80
N THR A 820 1.99 19.22 -11.63
CA THR A 820 1.01 20.30 -11.44
C THR A 820 -0.07 19.96 -10.42
N ASP A 821 -0.57 20.98 -9.72
CA ASP A 821 -1.76 20.88 -8.86
C ASP A 821 -3.09 21.07 -9.60
N LYS A 822 -3.03 21.21 -10.93
CA LYS A 822 -4.23 21.31 -11.77
C LYS A 822 -4.86 19.92 -11.94
N PRO A 823 -6.19 19.87 -12.13
CA PRO A 823 -6.86 18.67 -12.63
C PRO A 823 -6.20 18.13 -13.90
N ASN A 824 -6.31 16.82 -14.12
CA ASN A 824 -5.91 16.17 -15.36
C ASN A 824 -6.64 16.80 -16.55
N ALA A 825 -5.92 16.96 -17.67
CA ALA A 825 -6.44 17.62 -18.86
C ALA A 825 -7.63 16.88 -19.48
N ASN A 826 -7.63 15.55 -19.38
CA ASN A 826 -8.71 14.68 -19.82
C ASN A 826 -9.33 13.96 -18.63
N ILE A 827 -10.66 13.85 -18.63
CA ILE A 827 -11.39 13.10 -17.60
C ILE A 827 -11.46 11.64 -18.06
N HIS A 828 -10.70 10.76 -17.40
CA HIS A 828 -10.72 9.32 -17.66
C HIS A 828 -11.89 8.66 -16.95
N ILE A 829 -13.09 8.82 -17.52
CA ILE A 829 -14.35 8.38 -16.92
C ILE A 829 -14.31 6.88 -16.61
N GLY A 830 -14.68 6.53 -15.38
CA GLY A 830 -14.75 5.16 -14.90
C GLY A 830 -13.45 4.63 -14.29
N ALA A 831 -12.33 5.33 -14.41
CA ALA A 831 -11.09 4.93 -13.75
C ALA A 831 -11.30 4.85 -12.23
N ILE A 832 -11.06 3.67 -11.65
CA ILE A 832 -11.06 3.49 -10.20
C ILE A 832 -9.62 3.65 -9.73
N VAL A 833 -9.38 4.48 -8.72
CA VAL A 833 -8.02 4.70 -8.19
C VAL A 833 -7.63 3.63 -7.17
N GLY A 834 -6.35 3.56 -6.77
CA GLY A 834 -5.87 2.64 -5.72
C GLY A 834 -6.59 2.76 -4.37
N GLY A 835 -7.12 3.95 -4.06
CA GLY A 835 -8.00 4.19 -2.90
C GLY A 835 -7.28 4.71 -1.66
N PRO A 836 -7.98 4.78 -0.52
CA PRO A 836 -7.45 5.38 0.70
C PRO A 836 -6.44 4.47 1.42
N ASN A 837 -5.70 5.07 2.34
CA ASN A 837 -4.87 4.36 3.30
C ASN A 837 -5.71 3.63 4.38
N ALA A 838 -5.03 2.99 5.34
CA ALA A 838 -5.66 2.19 6.40
C ALA A 838 -6.60 2.98 7.33
N ASP A 839 -6.47 4.30 7.35
CA ASP A 839 -7.23 5.23 8.20
C ASP A 839 -8.33 5.97 7.41
N ASP A 840 -8.69 5.49 6.21
CA ASP A 840 -9.68 6.09 5.29
C ASP A 840 -9.26 7.46 4.73
N GLU A 841 -7.97 7.81 4.80
CA GLU A 841 -7.46 9.06 4.24
C GLU A 841 -7.05 8.87 2.77
N PHE A 842 -7.40 9.85 1.93
CA PHE A 842 -7.06 9.85 0.50
C PHE A 842 -6.63 11.24 0.03
N GLY A 843 -5.43 11.32 -0.53
CA GLY A 843 -4.93 12.50 -1.24
C GLY A 843 -5.18 12.37 -2.74
N ASP A 844 -5.94 13.31 -3.33
CA ASP A 844 -6.06 13.43 -4.80
C ASP A 844 -4.77 14.03 -5.39
N VAL A 845 -3.71 13.23 -5.40
CA VAL A 845 -2.34 13.64 -5.73
C VAL A 845 -1.75 12.72 -6.78
N ARG A 846 -1.53 13.26 -7.99
CA ARG A 846 -1.01 12.53 -9.15
C ARG A 846 0.30 11.80 -8.90
N SER A 847 1.19 12.36 -8.09
CA SER A 847 2.48 11.75 -7.79
C SER A 847 2.40 10.58 -6.80
N GLU A 848 1.27 10.39 -6.13
CA GLU A 848 1.04 9.29 -5.19
C GLU A 848 0.39 8.11 -5.92
N SER A 849 1.17 7.43 -6.76
CA SER A 849 0.67 6.31 -7.58
C SER A 849 0.03 5.19 -6.74
N ILE A 850 0.56 4.94 -5.53
CA ILE A 850 0.05 3.96 -4.56
C ILE A 850 -1.47 4.09 -4.34
N HIS A 851 -1.99 5.33 -4.29
CA HIS A 851 -3.40 5.62 -4.02
C HIS A 851 -4.16 6.14 -5.25
N SER A 852 -3.49 6.85 -6.17
CA SER A 852 -4.14 7.57 -7.28
C SER A 852 -4.07 6.87 -8.63
N GLU A 853 -3.37 5.73 -8.74
CA GLU A 853 -3.23 4.99 -9.99
C GLU A 853 -4.41 4.04 -10.25
N PRO A 854 -5.06 4.11 -11.43
CA PRO A 854 -6.00 3.09 -11.85
C PRO A 854 -5.30 1.91 -12.54
N THR A 855 -5.91 0.73 -12.50
CA THR A 855 -5.39 -0.47 -13.17
C THR A 855 -6.49 -1.25 -13.87
N THR A 856 -6.14 -1.93 -14.96
CA THR A 856 -7.08 -2.71 -15.78
C THR A 856 -7.84 -3.77 -14.98
N TYR A 857 -7.16 -4.55 -14.16
CA TYR A 857 -7.77 -5.66 -13.41
C TYR A 857 -8.68 -5.19 -12.27
N MET A 858 -8.40 -4.04 -11.66
CA MET A 858 -9.26 -3.47 -10.61
C MET A 858 -10.60 -3.03 -11.20
N ASN A 859 -10.55 -2.36 -12.36
CA ASN A 859 -11.75 -2.02 -13.11
C ASN A 859 -12.49 -3.25 -13.63
N ALA A 860 -11.79 -4.28 -14.10
CA ALA A 860 -12.39 -5.55 -14.52
C ALA A 860 -13.14 -6.25 -13.37
N ALA A 861 -12.52 -6.34 -12.20
CA ALA A 861 -13.14 -6.90 -11.01
C ALA A 861 -14.38 -6.10 -10.57
N PHE A 862 -14.32 -4.76 -10.67
CA PHE A 862 -15.46 -3.90 -10.34
C PHE A 862 -16.66 -4.12 -11.26
N VAL A 863 -16.46 -4.42 -12.55
CA VAL A 863 -17.55 -4.82 -13.46
C VAL A 863 -18.26 -6.06 -12.91
N GLY A 864 -17.51 -7.08 -12.47
CA GLY A 864 -18.08 -8.28 -11.84
C GLY A 864 -18.72 -8.05 -10.46
N ALA A 865 -18.23 -7.07 -9.69
CA ALA A 865 -18.78 -6.71 -8.38
C ALA A 865 -20.06 -5.85 -8.46
N SER A 866 -20.21 -5.04 -9.51
CA SER A 866 -21.37 -4.16 -9.71
C SER A 866 -22.53 -4.81 -10.48
N ALA A 867 -22.24 -5.72 -11.41
CA ALA A 867 -23.24 -6.47 -12.16
C ALA A 867 -24.34 -7.15 -11.31
N PRO A 868 -24.04 -7.85 -10.19
CA PRO A 868 -25.08 -8.47 -9.36
C PRO A 868 -26.02 -7.47 -8.69
N LEU A 869 -25.65 -6.18 -8.60
CA LEU A 869 -26.46 -5.13 -7.96
C LEU A 869 -27.46 -4.48 -8.93
N LEU A 870 -27.35 -4.76 -10.25
CA LEU A 870 -28.33 -4.30 -11.24
C LEU A 870 -29.73 -4.92 -11.00
N ASP A 871 -29.76 -6.16 -10.48
CA ASP A 871 -31.01 -6.86 -10.14
C ASP A 871 -31.79 -6.20 -8.99
N GLU A 872 -31.12 -5.51 -8.07
CA GLU A 872 -31.76 -4.90 -6.90
C GLU A 872 -32.58 -3.66 -7.28
N GLN A 873 -32.20 -2.95 -8.34
CA GLN A 873 -32.98 -1.83 -8.88
C GLN A 873 -34.27 -2.31 -9.58
N CYS A 874 -34.24 -3.49 -10.21
CA CYS A 874 -35.42 -4.09 -10.85
C CYS A 874 -36.43 -4.66 -9.83
N ARG A 875 -35.97 -5.22 -8.70
CA ARG A 875 -36.85 -5.71 -7.63
C ARG A 875 -37.60 -4.60 -6.89
N LEU A 876 -37.07 -3.38 -6.88
CA LEU A 876 -37.74 -2.21 -6.28
C LEU A 876 -38.89 -1.63 -7.14
N GLN A 877 -39.11 -2.15 -8.35
CA GLN A 877 -40.14 -1.65 -9.28
C GLN A 877 -41.33 -2.61 -9.49
N LEU A 878 -41.32 -3.81 -8.91
CA LEU A 878 -42.49 -4.69 -8.95
C LEU A 878 -43.47 -4.30 -7.83
N PRO A 879 -44.74 -3.97 -8.13
CA PRO A 879 -45.77 -3.82 -7.10
C PRO A 879 -45.89 -5.11 -6.31
N LEU A 880 -45.84 -5.01 -4.98
CA LEU A 880 -46.30 -6.09 -4.11
C LEU A 880 -47.81 -6.27 -4.34
N ASP A 881 -48.17 -7.26 -5.16
CA ASP A 881 -49.55 -7.73 -5.22
C ASP A 881 -49.88 -8.41 -3.88
N GLU A 882 -50.69 -7.73 -3.06
CA GLU A 882 -51.32 -8.34 -1.89
C GLU A 882 -52.27 -9.46 -2.34
N GLY A 883 -52.10 -10.61 -1.72
CA GLY A 883 -52.60 -11.87 -2.23
C GLY A 883 -54.12 -12.03 -2.27
N THR A 884 -54.54 -12.99 -3.09
CA THR A 884 -55.79 -13.72 -2.87
C THR A 884 -55.50 -15.22 -3.04
N PRO A 885 -55.88 -16.09 -2.09
CA PRO A 885 -55.56 -17.51 -2.17
C PRO A 885 -56.64 -18.24 -2.98
N MET A 886 -56.24 -19.05 -3.97
CA MET A 886 -57.11 -20.11 -4.46
C MET A 886 -56.36 -21.41 -4.75
N ALA A 887 -56.70 -22.39 -3.91
CA ALA A 887 -57.05 -23.77 -4.21
C ALA A 887 -56.12 -24.63 -5.10
N SER A 888 -55.70 -25.73 -4.47
CA SER A 888 -55.19 -26.96 -5.08
C SER A 888 -55.99 -27.40 -6.31
N THR A 889 -55.32 -27.78 -7.39
CA THR A 889 -55.69 -28.99 -8.14
C THR A 889 -54.49 -29.56 -8.88
N SER A 890 -54.47 -30.89 -8.90
CA SER A 890 -53.48 -31.81 -9.43
C SER A 890 -53.49 -31.94 -10.96
N LYS A 891 -52.37 -32.46 -11.50
CA LYS A 891 -52.15 -33.15 -12.79
C LYS A 891 -52.12 -32.30 -14.06
N PHE A 892 -51.02 -32.36 -14.82
CA PHE A 892 -50.88 -33.25 -15.99
C PHE A 892 -49.44 -33.22 -16.56
N ASN A 893 -48.96 -34.40 -16.97
CA ASN A 893 -47.78 -34.62 -17.82
C ASN A 893 -47.97 -34.00 -19.21
N ARG A 894 -46.90 -33.43 -19.78
CA ARG A 894 -46.22 -33.96 -20.99
C ARG A 894 -44.87 -33.32 -21.20
#